data_AF-A0A7U2QRC1-F1
#
_entry.id   AF-A0A7U2QRC1-F1
#
_cell.length_a   1.000
_cell.length_b   1.000
_cell.length_c   1.000
_cell.angle_alpha   90.00
_cell.angle_beta   90.00
_cell.angle_gamma   90.00
#
_symmetry.space_group_name_H-M   'P 1'
#
loop_
_entity.id
_entity.type
_entity.pdbx_description
1 polymer ?
#
loop_
_entity_poly.entity_id
_entity_poly.type
_entity_poly.pdbx_seq_one_letter_code
_entity_poly.pdbx_strand_id
1 'polypeptide(L)'
;MSSFKSEDYKVGAYIGYRMEELGVRDYFVVPGDTNLTLLDSLLENPRLRMVECCNELNTGYAADGYARASECKTAVAVVPYIVGGLSILNAISGACSERLKVIVISGCPPTSVLTSSKPTHHTPSPTNKDVALHAFQGVTAASVRVNTAESATEVIDNAIIKCIQQSLPVYIELPNDIAGAPCPFPIPFTRKVEEATQLNRNGEALEAVTDLWNSSHRPVLLLGSQARVSLPRDIVQRLAEKLGCPVLCQPDGRWLSESHPQYWCTFWPGLLNPEGEKLVLDSDLWLAIGVSWSDLHTHSIDPKEENYRLIALQHDGVELPEDKVISPVNLRELVSAMIDSNIIRRSDSLPSSKPSHPAGIQTEIKTSDDALTVRSLLSGVQAMLQENSKLVVDTGDTWFAASHVELPDGVDIYMQLPYASIGWSVPATLGAQVAHPHGRVILMVGDGAFQMTAQEISTMVRMKLNPIIFLFNNLGYKIETAVHEGSYNYIANWDYTKLATSFLDKPHAQPPSPYATDKPGDDEMPVFAEKVRTQADLLRAMKRVSAESDKLAFLECSDMSDVQDSDCEDIHCPPGRDYDTFMQETAGIRQLYEAGVPFFTKEQLQDLSRQLKQAETSDKPEILIKGLEGTEETFEVKTGVTRAGSEPGTEWVLKAPAIEYRTFGFLTSYRAYQMDGYSDLSLRVLHYMELRDEVTKELLPGFRYAVDSVEIITNSFTSCIQAWEASESYAQLQEIVESRENFPPITKIVALALGSMQPRSLDNWDHRSEYQHALALTLRDIVGKRQGETSGNVQCYVQDPAYTEVDKSILKTYDITILEDPDAFVEIDGSTIVLTFAPDVPVRQIVADIARPAMMIWNTCEEERWVHNGREQFMIDLLSDEEKFGEVAIFIRRE
;
A
#
# COMPACT_ATOMS: atom_id res chain seq x y z
N MET A 1 -19.73 -37.45 34.48
CA MET A 1 -18.91 -38.43 33.73
C MET A 1 -19.68 -39.74 33.63
N SER A 2 -20.52 -39.88 32.61
CA SER A 2 -21.12 -41.17 32.24
C SER A 2 -20.04 -41.99 31.52
N SER A 3 -19.90 -43.27 31.84
CA SER A 3 -18.89 -44.16 31.27
C SER A 3 -19.19 -44.46 29.79
N PHE A 4 -18.60 -43.67 28.89
CA PHE A 4 -18.58 -43.98 27.45
C PHE A 4 -17.47 -45.01 27.18
N LYS A 5 -17.83 -46.15 26.56
CA LYS A 5 -16.90 -47.23 26.21
C LYS A 5 -16.10 -46.84 24.96
N SER A 6 -14.86 -47.32 24.85
CA SER A 6 -13.93 -46.98 23.76
C SER A 6 -14.31 -47.52 22.38
N GLU A 7 -15.40 -48.27 22.24
CA GLU A 7 -15.82 -48.89 20.97
C GLU A 7 -16.71 -47.96 20.11
N ASP A 8 -17.11 -46.78 20.62
CA ASP A 8 -18.04 -45.85 19.96
C ASP A 8 -17.46 -44.47 19.59
N TYR A 9 -16.15 -44.24 19.78
CA TYR A 9 -15.56 -42.90 19.63
C TYR A 9 -15.03 -42.65 18.20
N LYS A 10 -15.67 -41.76 17.43
CA LYS A 10 -15.32 -41.46 16.04
C LYS A 10 -14.26 -40.36 15.92
N VAL A 11 -13.49 -40.34 14.82
CA VAL A 11 -12.51 -39.28 14.54
C VAL A 11 -13.13 -37.88 14.54
N GLY A 12 -14.36 -37.72 14.03
CA GLY A 12 -15.06 -36.43 14.11
C GLY A 12 -15.34 -35.97 15.56
N ALA A 13 -15.75 -36.88 16.44
CA ALA A 13 -15.94 -36.59 17.86
C ALA A 13 -14.62 -36.26 18.57
N TYR A 14 -13.52 -36.89 18.15
CA TYR A 14 -12.16 -36.60 18.62
C TYR A 14 -11.75 -35.16 18.33
N ILE A 15 -11.99 -34.67 17.11
CA ILE A 15 -11.75 -33.27 16.75
C ILE A 15 -12.56 -32.34 17.65
N GLY A 16 -13.85 -32.64 17.84
CA GLY A 16 -14.72 -31.86 18.73
C GLY A 16 -14.20 -31.82 20.17
N TYR A 17 -13.59 -32.89 20.67
CA TYR A 17 -12.95 -32.89 21.99
C TYR A 17 -11.67 -32.05 22.04
N ARG A 18 -10.83 -32.09 21.01
CA ARG A 18 -9.66 -31.20 20.91
C ARG A 18 -10.05 -29.73 20.90
N MET A 19 -11.13 -29.38 20.21
CA MET A 19 -11.68 -28.03 20.22
C MET A 19 -12.02 -27.56 21.64
N GLU A 20 -12.70 -28.40 22.43
CA GLU A 20 -13.02 -28.06 23.81
C GLU A 20 -11.79 -27.90 24.69
N GLU A 21 -10.78 -28.76 24.54
CA GLU A 21 -9.53 -28.67 25.30
C GLU A 21 -8.75 -27.40 24.98
N LEU A 22 -8.83 -26.94 23.72
CA LEU A 22 -8.30 -25.65 23.30
C LEU A 22 -9.18 -24.47 23.76
N GLY A 23 -10.36 -24.73 24.34
CA GLY A 23 -11.30 -23.70 24.75
C GLY A 23 -12.16 -23.13 23.60
N VAL A 24 -12.09 -23.71 22.41
CA VAL A 24 -12.92 -23.34 21.26
C VAL A 24 -14.37 -23.80 21.50
N ARG A 25 -15.31 -22.88 21.34
CA ARG A 25 -16.75 -23.13 21.53
C ARG A 25 -17.56 -23.00 20.25
N ASP A 26 -17.02 -22.28 19.27
CA ASP A 26 -17.69 -22.00 18.02
C ASP A 26 -16.77 -22.40 16.86
N TYR A 27 -17.35 -22.92 15.79
CA TYR A 27 -16.64 -23.24 14.57
C TYR A 27 -17.39 -22.74 13.35
N PHE A 28 -16.64 -22.23 12.38
CA PHE A 28 -17.18 -21.58 11.20
C PHE A 28 -17.23 -22.59 10.05
N VAL A 29 -18.33 -22.62 9.30
CA VAL A 29 -18.61 -23.72 8.36
C VAL A 29 -19.20 -23.25 7.04
N VAL A 30 -18.75 -23.87 5.95
CA VAL A 30 -19.57 -24.06 4.74
C VAL A 30 -19.84 -25.56 4.55
N PRO A 31 -21.10 -26.01 4.57
CA PRO A 31 -21.42 -27.41 4.35
C PRO A 31 -21.18 -27.83 2.90
N GLY A 32 -20.66 -29.04 2.70
CA GLY A 32 -20.53 -29.70 1.40
C GLY A 32 -20.47 -31.20 1.55
N ASP A 33 -20.81 -31.96 0.51
CA ASP A 33 -20.89 -33.43 0.55
C ASP A 33 -19.61 -34.12 1.09
N THR A 34 -18.46 -33.47 0.93
CA THR A 34 -17.15 -33.91 1.41
C THR A 34 -16.87 -33.67 2.90
N ASN A 35 -17.70 -32.90 3.64
CA ASN A 35 -17.53 -32.66 5.08
C ASN A 35 -18.75 -33.05 5.95
N LEU A 36 -19.88 -33.46 5.38
CA LEU A 36 -21.11 -33.73 6.14
C LEU A 36 -20.93 -34.75 7.28
N THR A 37 -20.14 -35.81 7.07
CA THR A 37 -19.90 -36.84 8.10
C THR A 37 -19.18 -36.27 9.32
N LEU A 38 -18.25 -35.34 9.09
CA LEU A 38 -17.57 -34.61 10.15
C LEU A 38 -18.56 -33.69 10.86
N LEU A 39 -19.37 -32.93 10.11
CA LEU A 39 -20.36 -32.02 10.68
C LEU A 39 -21.37 -32.73 11.58
N ASP A 40 -21.90 -33.88 11.14
CA ASP A 40 -22.78 -34.72 11.96
C ASP A 40 -22.12 -35.11 13.29
N SER A 41 -20.84 -35.48 13.25
CA SER A 41 -20.08 -35.85 14.46
C SER A 41 -19.80 -34.65 15.38
N LEU A 42 -19.57 -33.46 14.83
CA LEU A 42 -19.39 -32.24 15.62
C LEU A 42 -20.70 -31.78 16.28
N LEU A 43 -21.82 -31.91 15.59
CA LEU A 43 -23.16 -31.58 16.10
C LEU A 43 -23.61 -32.49 17.26
N GLU A 44 -23.06 -33.70 17.38
CA GLU A 44 -23.27 -34.56 18.55
C GLU A 44 -22.69 -33.93 19.84
N ASN A 45 -21.77 -32.95 19.74
CA ASN A 45 -21.18 -32.27 20.88
C ASN A 45 -21.98 -31.00 21.29
N PRO A 46 -22.73 -31.01 22.41
CA PRO A 46 -23.56 -29.89 22.83
C PRO A 46 -22.76 -28.67 23.33
N ARG A 47 -21.43 -28.79 23.48
CA ARG A 47 -20.55 -27.69 23.90
C ARG A 47 -19.98 -26.89 22.74
N LEU A 48 -20.21 -27.35 21.51
CA LEU A 48 -19.79 -26.67 20.29
C LEU A 48 -21.02 -26.10 19.60
N ARG A 49 -20.87 -24.89 19.04
CA ARG A 49 -21.89 -24.24 18.24
C ARG A 49 -21.37 -24.09 16.81
N MET A 50 -22.17 -24.58 15.85
CA MET A 50 -21.91 -24.39 14.44
C MET A 50 -22.30 -22.98 14.01
N VAL A 51 -21.40 -22.28 13.33
CA VAL A 51 -21.63 -20.98 12.70
C VAL A 51 -21.49 -21.15 11.20
N GLU A 52 -22.61 -21.28 10.49
CA GLU A 52 -22.55 -21.37 9.03
C GLU A 52 -22.29 -19.98 8.42
N CYS A 53 -21.38 -19.88 7.46
CA CYS A 53 -21.10 -18.65 6.74
C CYS A 53 -21.63 -18.73 5.30
N CYS A 54 -21.67 -17.61 4.58
CA CYS A 54 -22.20 -17.56 3.22
C CYS A 54 -21.24 -18.17 2.18
N ASN A 55 -19.93 -18.06 2.39
CA ASN A 55 -18.89 -18.64 1.54
C ASN A 55 -17.61 -18.91 2.35
N GLU A 56 -16.65 -19.62 1.75
CA GLU A 56 -15.44 -20.09 2.44
C GLU A 56 -14.42 -18.98 2.71
N LEU A 57 -14.32 -17.95 1.86
CA LEU A 57 -13.50 -16.76 2.13
C LEU A 57 -13.95 -16.08 3.44
N ASN A 58 -15.25 -15.83 3.55
CA ASN A 58 -15.86 -15.23 4.72
C ASN A 58 -15.75 -16.14 5.95
N THR A 59 -15.80 -17.46 5.76
CA THR A 59 -15.57 -18.44 6.84
C THR A 59 -14.17 -18.27 7.43
N GLY A 60 -13.15 -18.11 6.58
CA GLY A 60 -11.79 -17.85 7.03
C GLY A 60 -11.63 -16.52 7.73
N TYR A 61 -12.24 -15.44 7.21
CA TYR A 61 -12.21 -14.13 7.86
C TYR A 61 -12.99 -14.08 9.18
N ALA A 62 -14.08 -14.83 9.30
CA ALA A 62 -14.76 -15.01 10.58
C ALA A 62 -13.91 -15.80 11.58
N ALA A 63 -13.21 -16.85 11.12
CA ALA A 63 -12.24 -17.54 11.97
C ALA A 63 -11.07 -16.63 12.40
N ASP A 64 -10.57 -15.75 11.53
CA ASP A 64 -9.57 -14.73 11.86
C ASP A 64 -10.08 -13.82 13.01
N GLY A 65 -11.25 -13.19 12.83
CA GLY A 65 -11.84 -12.32 13.85
C GLY A 65 -12.10 -13.02 15.18
N TYR A 66 -12.54 -14.29 15.14
CA TYR A 66 -12.70 -15.11 16.35
C TYR A 66 -11.36 -15.40 17.03
N ALA A 67 -10.31 -15.72 16.27
CA ALA A 67 -8.98 -15.94 16.82
C ALA A 67 -8.39 -14.67 17.45
N ARG A 68 -8.72 -13.48 16.93
CA ARG A 68 -8.32 -12.20 17.54
C ARG A 68 -9.05 -11.93 18.85
N ALA A 69 -10.37 -12.16 18.90
CA ALA A 69 -11.21 -11.75 20.02
C ALA A 69 -11.34 -12.78 21.14
N SER A 70 -11.35 -14.07 20.83
CA SER A 70 -11.55 -15.14 21.82
C SER A 70 -10.45 -15.16 22.89
N GLU A 71 -10.77 -15.67 24.07
CA GLU A 71 -9.79 -15.88 25.14
C GLU A 71 -8.77 -16.96 24.76
N CYS A 72 -9.20 -18.00 24.04
CA CYS A 72 -8.35 -19.10 23.61
C CYS A 72 -7.43 -18.75 22.43
N LYS A 73 -7.67 -17.61 21.76
CA LYS A 73 -6.90 -17.13 20.60
C LYS A 73 -6.74 -18.16 19.47
N THR A 74 -7.70 -19.07 19.35
CA THR A 74 -7.69 -20.19 18.39
C THR A 74 -9.06 -20.30 17.75
N ALA A 75 -9.11 -20.48 16.44
CA ALA A 75 -10.36 -20.64 15.69
C ALA A 75 -10.32 -21.90 14.83
N VAL A 76 -11.52 -22.42 14.51
CA VAL A 76 -11.69 -23.59 13.65
C VAL A 76 -12.62 -23.24 12.51
N ALA A 77 -12.19 -23.52 11.28
CA ALA A 77 -12.98 -23.40 10.07
C ALA A 77 -13.12 -24.77 9.39
N VAL A 78 -14.33 -25.14 8.99
CA VAL A 78 -14.63 -26.39 8.29
C VAL A 78 -15.18 -26.09 6.90
N VAL A 79 -14.48 -26.52 5.85
CA VAL A 79 -14.84 -26.19 4.47
C VAL A 79 -14.87 -27.44 3.58
N PRO A 80 -15.56 -27.42 2.44
CA PRO A 80 -15.53 -28.53 1.49
C PRO A 80 -14.16 -28.70 0.84
N TYR A 81 -13.97 -29.86 0.21
CA TYR A 81 -12.75 -30.22 -0.50
C TYR A 81 -12.43 -29.28 -1.66
N ILE A 82 -11.16 -28.90 -1.83
CA ILE A 82 -10.57 -28.10 -2.92
C ILE A 82 -11.30 -26.79 -3.26
N VAL A 83 -12.54 -26.80 -3.77
CA VAL A 83 -13.29 -25.57 -4.07
C VAL A 83 -13.44 -24.69 -2.83
N GLY A 84 -13.71 -25.31 -1.68
CA GLY A 84 -13.74 -24.61 -0.40
C GLY A 84 -12.34 -24.25 0.09
N GLY A 85 -11.40 -25.20 0.00
CA GLY A 85 -9.99 -24.99 0.37
C GLY A 85 -9.30 -23.84 -0.37
N LEU A 86 -9.48 -23.72 -1.68
CA LEU A 86 -8.87 -22.66 -2.48
C LEU A 86 -9.55 -21.30 -2.28
N SER A 87 -10.85 -21.29 -1.95
CA SER A 87 -11.60 -20.06 -1.63
C SER A 87 -11.19 -19.48 -0.26
N ILE A 88 -11.05 -20.34 0.77
CA ILE A 88 -10.61 -19.90 2.11
C ILE A 88 -9.12 -19.51 2.15
N LEU A 89 -8.31 -19.96 1.19
CA LEU A 89 -6.85 -19.77 1.19
C LEU A 89 -6.43 -18.30 1.38
N ASN A 90 -7.13 -17.35 0.75
CA ASN A 90 -6.83 -15.92 0.90
C ASN A 90 -6.96 -15.46 2.36
N ALA A 91 -8.02 -15.88 3.05
CA ALA A 91 -8.19 -15.57 4.46
C ALA A 91 -7.13 -16.21 5.36
N ILE A 92 -6.67 -17.41 5.01
CA ILE A 92 -5.62 -18.11 5.76
C ILE A 92 -4.24 -17.49 5.53
N SER A 93 -3.97 -16.98 4.33
CA SER A 93 -2.78 -16.15 4.06
C SER A 93 -2.75 -14.91 4.95
N GLY A 94 -3.88 -14.21 5.11
CA GLY A 94 -3.99 -13.08 6.05
C GLY A 94 -3.85 -13.50 7.52
N ALA A 95 -4.43 -14.64 7.91
CA ALA A 95 -4.21 -15.20 9.25
C ALA A 95 -2.73 -15.58 9.49
N CYS A 96 -2.01 -16.02 8.45
CA CYS A 96 -0.59 -16.36 8.52
C CYS A 96 0.29 -15.12 8.72
N SER A 97 0.07 -14.04 7.95
CA SER A 97 0.83 -12.78 8.11
C SER A 97 0.66 -12.15 9.49
N GLU A 98 -0.43 -12.49 10.17
CA GLU A 98 -0.84 -12.00 11.49
C GLU A 98 -0.55 -12.99 12.62
N ARG A 99 0.06 -14.14 12.28
CA ARG A 99 0.40 -15.23 13.22
C ARG A 99 -0.80 -15.71 14.06
N LEU A 100 -1.96 -15.84 13.43
CA LEU A 100 -3.18 -16.33 14.06
C LEU A 100 -3.27 -17.87 14.02
N LYS A 101 -3.84 -18.44 15.09
CA LYS A 101 -4.04 -19.89 15.23
C LYS A 101 -5.39 -20.29 14.63
N VAL A 102 -5.41 -20.47 13.32
CA VAL A 102 -6.60 -20.94 12.59
C VAL A 102 -6.40 -22.37 12.13
N ILE A 103 -7.25 -23.28 12.61
CA ILE A 103 -7.25 -24.69 12.22
C ILE A 103 -8.32 -24.87 11.14
N VAL A 104 -7.88 -25.09 9.90
CA VAL A 104 -8.76 -25.39 8.78
C VAL A 104 -8.89 -26.89 8.64
N ILE A 105 -10.12 -27.39 8.71
CA ILE A 105 -10.46 -28.78 8.46
C ILE A 105 -11.23 -28.83 7.15
N SER A 106 -10.56 -29.26 6.09
CA SER A 106 -11.19 -29.46 4.80
C SER A 106 -11.76 -30.87 4.74
N GLY A 107 -13.05 -30.97 4.42
CA GLY A 107 -13.65 -32.23 4.03
C GLY A 107 -12.90 -32.82 2.84
N CYS A 108 -12.89 -34.14 2.74
CA CYS A 108 -12.19 -34.84 1.68
C CYS A 108 -13.02 -36.05 1.23
N PRO A 109 -13.06 -36.37 -0.08
CA PRO A 109 -13.71 -37.59 -0.57
C PRO A 109 -13.18 -38.84 0.15
N PRO A 110 -13.96 -39.93 0.17
CA PRO A 110 -13.50 -41.19 0.76
C PRO A 110 -12.14 -41.63 0.19
N THR A 111 -11.30 -42.28 1.00
CA THR A 111 -9.94 -42.70 0.60
C THR A 111 -9.91 -43.47 -0.73
N SER A 112 -10.89 -44.36 -0.95
CA SER A 112 -11.05 -45.11 -2.21
C SER A 112 -11.18 -44.21 -3.45
N VAL A 113 -11.86 -43.07 -3.33
CA VAL A 113 -12.02 -42.09 -4.41
C VAL A 113 -10.72 -41.34 -4.66
N LEU A 114 -10.00 -40.95 -3.59
CA LEU A 114 -8.71 -40.26 -3.69
C LEU A 114 -7.68 -41.12 -4.45
N THR A 115 -7.59 -42.41 -4.14
CA THR A 115 -6.66 -43.34 -4.82
C THR A 115 -7.09 -43.74 -6.23
N SER A 116 -8.32 -43.42 -6.65
CA SER A 116 -8.81 -43.82 -7.97
C SER A 116 -8.26 -42.92 -9.08
N SER A 117 -8.09 -43.45 -10.29
CA SER A 117 -7.77 -42.64 -11.48
C SER A 117 -8.98 -41.95 -12.10
N LYS A 118 -10.16 -42.04 -11.47
CA LYS A 118 -11.40 -41.49 -12.01
C LYS A 118 -11.44 -39.97 -11.81
N PRO A 119 -12.03 -39.22 -12.78
CA PRO A 119 -12.41 -37.84 -12.55
C PRO A 119 -13.26 -37.75 -11.28
N THR A 120 -12.86 -36.87 -10.37
CA THR A 120 -13.55 -36.63 -9.10
C THR A 120 -14.11 -35.20 -9.16
N HIS A 121 -15.38 -35.02 -8.80
CA HIS A 121 -15.95 -33.67 -8.74
C HIS A 121 -15.13 -32.80 -7.76
N HIS A 122 -15.10 -31.49 -7.95
CA HIS A 122 -14.25 -30.54 -7.20
C HIS A 122 -12.73 -30.70 -7.38
N THR A 123 -12.23 -31.59 -8.26
CA THR A 123 -10.80 -31.63 -8.62
C THR A 123 -10.54 -30.95 -9.97
N PRO A 124 -9.42 -30.22 -10.14
CA PRO A 124 -9.07 -29.59 -11.42
C PRO A 124 -8.76 -30.61 -12.53
N SER A 125 -8.26 -31.80 -12.16
CA SER A 125 -8.07 -32.91 -13.09
C SER A 125 -8.08 -34.25 -12.34
N PRO A 126 -8.24 -35.39 -13.04
CA PRO A 126 -8.21 -36.71 -12.41
C PRO A 126 -6.89 -37.03 -11.68
N THR A 127 -5.79 -36.37 -12.04
CA THR A 127 -4.45 -36.59 -11.49
C THR A 127 -4.05 -35.53 -10.47
N ASN A 128 -4.75 -34.39 -10.40
CA ASN A 128 -4.42 -33.31 -9.49
C ASN A 128 -5.46 -33.19 -8.38
N LYS A 129 -5.29 -34.02 -7.34
CA LYS A 129 -6.14 -34.06 -6.14
C LYS A 129 -5.47 -33.42 -4.91
N ASP A 130 -4.24 -32.96 -5.06
CA ASP A 130 -3.45 -32.42 -3.94
C ASP A 130 -3.22 -30.91 -4.08
N VAL A 131 -3.89 -30.26 -5.04
CA VAL A 131 -3.71 -28.83 -5.33
C VAL A 131 -3.92 -27.94 -4.10
N ALA A 132 -4.94 -28.23 -3.28
CA ALA A 132 -5.17 -27.48 -2.06
C ALA A 132 -4.04 -27.72 -1.05
N LEU A 133 -3.70 -28.98 -0.74
CA LEU A 133 -2.57 -29.30 0.14
C LEU A 133 -1.30 -28.54 -0.25
N HIS A 134 -0.92 -28.55 -1.52
CA HIS A 134 0.25 -27.84 -2.01
C HIS A 134 0.13 -26.32 -1.85
N ALA A 135 -1.04 -25.74 -2.16
CA ALA A 135 -1.26 -24.31 -2.02
C ALA A 135 -1.14 -23.83 -0.56
N PHE A 136 -1.58 -24.64 0.41
CA PHE A 136 -1.50 -24.29 1.83
C PHE A 136 -0.09 -24.40 2.43
N GLN A 137 0.86 -25.11 1.79
CA GLN A 137 2.21 -25.30 2.35
C GLN A 137 2.98 -23.99 2.58
N GLY A 138 2.70 -22.94 1.79
CA GLY A 138 3.37 -21.64 1.91
C GLY A 138 2.80 -20.72 3.00
N VAL A 139 1.61 -21.04 3.54
CA VAL A 139 0.85 -20.15 4.43
C VAL A 139 0.36 -20.84 5.71
N THR A 140 0.90 -22.02 6.01
CA THR A 140 0.54 -22.82 7.19
C THR A 140 1.76 -23.46 7.83
N ALA A 141 1.71 -23.69 9.14
CA ALA A 141 2.72 -24.50 9.84
C ALA A 141 2.64 -26.00 9.46
N ALA A 142 1.48 -26.43 8.99
CA ALA A 142 1.25 -27.78 8.52
C ALA A 142 0.09 -27.80 7.53
N SER A 143 0.32 -28.44 6.38
CA SER A 143 -0.69 -28.82 5.40
C SER A 143 -0.64 -30.33 5.24
N VAL A 144 -1.65 -31.04 5.76
CA VAL A 144 -1.63 -32.51 5.90
C VAL A 144 -2.95 -33.13 5.48
N ARG A 145 -2.89 -34.37 4.97
CA ARG A 145 -4.05 -35.23 4.78
C ARG A 145 -3.99 -36.40 5.75
N VAL A 146 -5.13 -36.71 6.36
CA VAL A 146 -5.29 -37.93 7.15
C VAL A 146 -5.46 -39.11 6.19
N ASN A 147 -4.54 -40.07 6.22
CA ASN A 147 -4.52 -41.18 5.25
C ASN A 147 -5.23 -42.44 5.74
N THR A 148 -5.22 -42.72 7.06
CA THR A 148 -5.87 -43.90 7.64
C THR A 148 -6.51 -43.58 8.98
N ALA A 149 -7.48 -44.40 9.42
CA ALA A 149 -8.13 -44.22 10.71
C ALA A 149 -7.16 -44.43 11.90
N GLU A 150 -6.20 -45.34 11.76
CA GLU A 150 -5.21 -45.65 12.80
C GLU A 150 -4.28 -44.46 13.07
N SER A 151 -3.90 -43.72 12.02
CA SER A 151 -3.00 -42.55 12.11
C SER A 151 -3.73 -41.24 12.38
N ALA A 152 -5.07 -41.22 12.31
CA ALA A 152 -5.86 -39.99 12.33
C ALA A 152 -5.60 -39.11 13.55
N THR A 153 -5.66 -39.70 14.76
CA THR A 153 -5.49 -38.94 16.01
C THR A 153 -4.11 -38.32 16.15
N GLU A 154 -3.07 -39.02 15.68
CA GLU A 154 -1.69 -38.54 15.70
C GLU A 154 -1.46 -37.42 14.67
N VAL A 155 -1.93 -37.59 13.44
CA VAL A 155 -1.81 -36.56 12.38
C VAL A 155 -2.54 -35.27 12.78
N ILE A 156 -3.76 -35.39 13.31
CA ILE A 156 -4.56 -34.25 13.76
C ILE A 156 -3.85 -33.55 14.92
N ASP A 157 -3.45 -34.27 15.96
CA ASP A 157 -2.77 -33.67 17.11
C ASP A 157 -1.46 -33.00 16.71
N ASN A 158 -0.64 -33.63 15.86
CA ASN A 158 0.62 -33.07 15.41
C ASN A 158 0.41 -31.76 14.63
N ALA A 159 -0.62 -31.68 13.79
CA ALA A 159 -0.98 -30.43 13.11
C ALA A 159 -1.43 -29.36 14.12
N ILE A 160 -2.33 -29.70 15.06
CA ILE A 160 -2.79 -28.75 16.09
C ILE A 160 -1.63 -28.29 16.96
N ILE A 161 -0.72 -29.17 17.39
CA ILE A 161 0.46 -28.81 18.19
C ILE A 161 1.32 -27.79 17.44
N LYS A 162 1.58 -28.00 16.14
CA LYS A 162 2.30 -27.03 15.31
C LYS A 162 1.59 -25.68 15.23
N CYS A 163 0.25 -25.68 15.06
CA CYS A 163 -0.57 -24.47 15.08
C CYS A 163 -0.36 -23.67 16.37
N ILE A 164 -0.45 -24.35 17.53
CA ILE A 164 -0.32 -23.70 18.84
C ILE A 164 1.11 -23.22 19.10
N GLN A 165 2.12 -24.04 18.81
CA GLN A 165 3.53 -23.76 19.11
C GLN A 165 4.12 -22.66 18.23
N GLN A 166 3.78 -22.64 16.94
CA GLN A 166 4.34 -21.65 16.00
C GLN A 166 3.47 -20.40 15.87
N SER A 167 2.26 -20.45 16.43
CA SER A 167 1.20 -19.46 16.23
C SER A 167 0.98 -19.17 14.75
N LEU A 168 0.66 -20.22 13.99
CA LEU A 168 0.41 -20.15 12.56
C LEU A 168 -0.78 -21.03 12.19
N PRO A 169 -1.48 -20.75 11.09
CA PRO A 169 -2.59 -21.58 10.65
C PRO A 169 -2.13 -23.01 10.28
N VAL A 170 -3.08 -23.95 10.27
CA VAL A 170 -2.87 -25.31 9.76
C VAL A 170 -4.03 -25.77 8.90
N TYR A 171 -3.73 -26.59 7.90
CA TYR A 171 -4.69 -27.15 6.97
C TYR A 171 -4.69 -28.68 7.07
N ILE A 172 -5.86 -29.26 7.37
CA ILE A 172 -6.06 -30.69 7.59
C ILE A 172 -7.16 -31.17 6.64
N GLU A 173 -6.81 -32.01 5.67
CA GLU A 173 -7.80 -32.74 4.87
C GLU A 173 -8.22 -34.03 5.58
N LEU A 174 -9.53 -34.19 5.78
CA LEU A 174 -10.11 -35.34 6.46
C LEU A 174 -11.08 -36.12 5.55
N PRO A 175 -10.69 -37.33 5.08
CA PRO A 175 -11.58 -38.18 4.29
C PRO A 175 -12.86 -38.57 5.03
N ASN A 176 -14.00 -38.52 4.34
CA ASN A 176 -15.33 -38.82 4.88
C ASN A 176 -15.41 -40.20 5.59
N ASP A 177 -14.81 -41.22 4.99
CA ASP A 177 -14.76 -42.57 5.55
C ASP A 177 -13.92 -42.64 6.84
N ILE A 178 -12.90 -41.79 6.97
CA ILE A 178 -12.08 -41.68 8.17
C ILE A 178 -12.77 -40.82 9.25
N ALA A 179 -13.47 -39.75 8.87
CA ALA A 179 -14.20 -38.91 9.82
C ALA A 179 -15.19 -39.72 10.68
N GLY A 180 -15.86 -40.71 10.07
CA GLY A 180 -16.77 -41.62 10.75
C GLY A 180 -16.13 -42.88 11.35
N ALA A 181 -14.81 -43.07 11.20
CA ALA A 181 -14.13 -44.28 11.67
C ALA A 181 -13.90 -44.26 13.20
N PRO A 182 -13.93 -45.43 13.86
CA PRO A 182 -13.56 -45.54 15.28
C PRO A 182 -12.12 -45.13 15.53
N CYS A 183 -11.86 -44.51 16.68
CA CYS A 183 -10.53 -44.11 17.13
C CYS A 183 -10.38 -44.25 18.65
N PRO A 184 -9.14 -44.29 19.18
CA PRO A 184 -8.90 -44.32 20.62
C PRO A 184 -9.43 -43.06 21.33
N PHE A 185 -9.76 -43.21 22.61
CA PHE A 185 -10.12 -42.06 23.45
C PHE A 185 -8.92 -41.09 23.59
N PRO A 186 -9.12 -39.77 23.46
CA PRO A 186 -8.06 -38.78 23.55
C PRO A 186 -7.39 -38.77 24.92
N ILE A 187 -6.05 -38.80 24.94
CA ILE A 187 -5.28 -38.41 26.13
C ILE A 187 -5.27 -36.87 26.24
N PRO A 188 -5.20 -36.29 27.46
CA PRO A 188 -5.25 -34.84 27.64
C PRO A 188 -4.26 -34.08 26.74
N PHE A 189 -4.74 -33.08 26.01
CA PHE A 189 -3.95 -32.35 25.02
C PHE A 189 -2.79 -31.58 25.65
N THR A 190 -3.00 -30.99 26.84
CA THR A 190 -1.97 -30.26 27.59
C THR A 190 -0.70 -31.08 27.77
N ARG A 191 -0.85 -32.36 28.13
CA ARG A 191 0.28 -33.28 28.29
C ARG A 191 1.06 -33.46 26.97
N LYS A 192 0.37 -33.53 25.83
CA LYS A 192 1.04 -33.65 24.52
C LYS A 192 1.79 -32.38 24.14
N VAL A 193 1.23 -31.21 24.45
CA VAL A 193 1.91 -29.92 24.22
C VAL A 193 3.15 -29.80 25.12
N GLU A 194 3.03 -30.18 26.39
CA GLU A 194 4.15 -30.19 27.36
C GLU A 194 5.27 -31.14 26.92
N GLU A 195 4.93 -32.38 26.51
CA GLU A 195 5.89 -33.36 26.00
C GLU A 195 6.59 -32.88 24.70
N ALA A 196 5.96 -31.99 23.93
CA ALA A 196 6.51 -31.40 22.72
C ALA A 196 7.31 -30.10 22.96
N THR A 197 7.48 -29.66 24.22
CA THR A 197 8.17 -28.40 24.55
C THR A 197 9.64 -28.44 24.13
N GLN A 198 10.08 -27.42 23.40
CA GLN A 198 11.45 -27.30 22.92
C GLN A 198 12.35 -26.59 23.95
N LEU A 199 13.61 -27.01 24.02
CA LEU A 199 14.66 -26.22 24.69
C LEU A 199 14.72 -24.84 24.04
N ASN A 200 14.69 -23.78 24.86
CA ASN A 200 14.79 -22.40 24.39
C ASN A 200 16.04 -21.71 24.97
N ARG A 201 16.44 -20.60 24.35
CA ARG A 201 17.63 -19.83 24.71
C ARG A 201 17.27 -18.56 25.50
N ASN A 202 16.17 -18.60 26.26
CA ASN A 202 15.67 -17.44 27.01
C ASN A 202 16.70 -16.84 27.97
N GLY A 203 17.55 -17.67 28.59
CA GLY A 203 18.61 -17.19 29.49
C GLY A 203 19.66 -16.33 28.77
N GLU A 204 20.11 -16.78 27.59
CA GLU A 204 21.06 -16.03 26.76
C GLU A 204 20.43 -14.74 26.22
N ALA A 205 19.19 -14.81 25.76
CA ALA A 205 18.44 -13.64 25.30
C ALA A 205 18.24 -12.61 26.43
N LEU A 206 17.88 -13.08 27.64
CA LEU A 206 17.68 -12.20 28.79
C LEU A 206 18.96 -11.46 29.16
N GLU A 207 20.10 -12.14 29.21
CA GLU A 207 21.41 -11.54 29.51
C GLU A 207 21.74 -10.45 28.47
N ALA A 208 21.67 -10.79 27.18
CA ALA A 208 21.99 -9.86 26.10
C ALA A 208 21.08 -8.62 26.07
N VAL A 209 19.76 -8.80 26.22
CA VAL A 209 18.79 -7.69 26.25
C VAL A 209 19.01 -6.83 27.49
N THR A 210 19.27 -7.45 28.64
CA THR A 210 19.50 -6.73 29.91
C THR A 210 20.78 -5.89 29.84
N ASP A 211 21.86 -6.41 29.27
CA ASP A 211 23.14 -5.71 29.16
C ASP A 211 23.04 -4.48 28.23
N LEU A 212 22.42 -4.64 27.06
CA LEU A 212 22.19 -3.52 26.13
C LEU A 212 21.28 -2.46 26.76
N TRP A 213 20.18 -2.88 27.39
CA TRP A 213 19.26 -1.97 28.08
C TRP A 213 19.94 -1.21 29.22
N ASN A 214 20.73 -1.90 30.05
CA ASN A 214 21.41 -1.28 31.18
C ASN A 214 22.51 -0.30 30.75
N SER A 215 22.98 -0.40 29.50
CA SER A 215 23.95 0.52 28.89
C SER A 215 23.30 1.75 28.23
N SER A 216 21.98 1.71 27.94
CA SER A 216 21.25 2.83 27.33
C SER A 216 20.83 3.89 28.36
N HIS A 217 20.56 5.11 27.89
CA HIS A 217 20.15 6.25 28.71
C HIS A 217 18.75 6.72 28.38
N ARG A 218 18.34 6.68 27.11
CA ARG A 218 17.03 7.16 26.62
C ARG A 218 16.34 6.11 25.74
N PRO A 219 16.11 4.88 26.23
CA PRO A 219 15.45 3.86 25.42
C PRO A 219 13.96 4.14 25.21
N VAL A 220 13.37 3.56 24.18
CA VAL A 220 11.92 3.51 23.94
C VAL A 220 11.43 2.08 23.79
N LEU A 221 10.18 1.83 24.17
CA LEU A 221 9.48 0.57 23.90
C LEU A 221 8.54 0.77 22.71
N LEU A 222 8.71 -0.03 21.66
CA LEU A 222 7.81 -0.08 20.50
C LEU A 222 6.98 -1.36 20.57
N LEU A 223 5.66 -1.23 20.44
CA LEU A 223 4.72 -2.36 20.44
C LEU A 223 4.03 -2.49 19.09
N GLY A 224 4.11 -3.67 18.48
CA GLY A 224 3.33 -4.00 17.28
C GLY A 224 2.24 -5.02 17.55
N SER A 225 1.44 -5.31 16.52
CA SER A 225 0.30 -6.23 16.60
C SER A 225 0.68 -7.64 17.04
N GLN A 226 1.88 -8.12 16.72
CA GLN A 226 2.30 -9.48 17.10
C GLN A 226 2.63 -9.62 18.59
N ALA A 227 2.79 -8.52 19.34
CA ALA A 227 3.00 -8.60 20.79
C ALA A 227 1.84 -9.34 21.48
N ARG A 228 0.60 -9.04 21.08
CA ARG A 228 -0.62 -9.61 21.67
C ARG A 228 -0.78 -11.11 21.40
N VAL A 229 -0.08 -11.66 20.40
CA VAL A 229 -0.11 -13.08 20.05
C VAL A 229 0.45 -13.92 21.20
N SER A 230 1.49 -13.40 21.88
CA SER A 230 2.22 -14.13 22.91
C SER A 230 2.04 -13.52 24.31
N LEU A 231 1.80 -12.21 24.38
CA LEU A 231 1.83 -11.42 25.62
C LEU A 231 0.43 -10.94 26.01
N PRO A 232 -0.12 -11.46 27.12
CA PRO A 232 -1.28 -10.88 27.79
C PRO A 232 -1.08 -9.40 28.12
N ARG A 233 -2.18 -8.64 28.17
CA ARG A 233 -2.18 -7.19 28.43
C ARG A 233 -1.50 -6.83 29.77
N ASP A 234 -1.73 -7.62 30.81
CA ASP A 234 -1.11 -7.41 32.14
C ASP A 234 0.41 -7.58 32.12
N ILE A 235 0.93 -8.51 31.31
CA ILE A 235 2.38 -8.69 31.14
C ILE A 235 2.99 -7.48 30.43
N VAL A 236 2.34 -6.97 29.38
CA VAL A 236 2.81 -5.77 28.66
C VAL A 236 2.80 -4.54 29.56
N GLN A 237 1.74 -4.36 30.36
CA GLN A 237 1.68 -3.27 31.33
C GLN A 237 2.80 -3.37 32.38
N ARG A 238 2.99 -4.55 32.99
CA ARG A 238 4.06 -4.78 33.98
C ARG A 238 5.45 -4.58 33.38
N LEU A 239 5.65 -4.96 32.11
CA LEU A 239 6.90 -4.70 31.40
C LEU A 239 7.11 -3.19 31.22
N ALA A 240 6.10 -2.45 30.75
CA ALA A 240 6.19 -1.01 30.63
C ALA A 240 6.57 -0.37 31.99
N GLU A 241 5.87 -0.72 33.07
CA GLU A 241 6.15 -0.24 34.42
C GLU A 241 7.56 -0.58 34.91
N LYS A 242 8.07 -1.77 34.57
CA LYS A 242 9.44 -2.20 34.87
C LYS A 242 10.48 -1.34 34.15
N LEU A 243 10.29 -1.13 32.85
CA LEU A 243 11.21 -0.39 31.99
C LEU A 243 11.19 1.10 32.29
N GLY A 244 10.03 1.66 32.63
CA GLY A 244 9.86 3.08 32.99
C GLY A 244 10.10 4.08 31.85
N CYS A 245 10.22 3.63 30.60
CA CYS A 245 10.46 4.46 29.41
C CYS A 245 9.17 4.85 28.67
N PRO A 246 9.22 5.75 27.68
CA PRO A 246 8.11 5.96 26.74
C PRO A 246 7.74 4.67 26.00
N VAL A 247 6.45 4.46 25.81
CA VAL A 247 5.88 3.36 25.02
C VAL A 247 5.13 3.93 23.83
N LEU A 248 5.48 3.49 22.63
CA LEU A 248 4.76 3.83 21.42
C LEU A 248 4.21 2.55 20.79
N CYS A 249 3.01 2.63 20.23
CA CYS A 249 2.33 1.50 19.63
C CYS A 249 2.15 1.73 18.14
N GLN A 250 2.42 0.74 17.29
CA GLN A 250 1.97 0.77 15.90
C GLN A 250 0.43 0.82 15.85
N PRO A 251 -0.18 1.29 14.75
CA PRO A 251 -1.64 1.45 14.66
C PRO A 251 -2.42 0.18 15.00
N ASP A 252 -1.95 -0.95 14.51
CA ASP A 252 -2.47 -2.30 14.74
C ASP A 252 -1.93 -2.95 16.03
N GLY A 253 -0.99 -2.28 16.70
CA GLY A 253 -0.30 -2.68 17.93
C GLY A 253 -0.70 -1.91 19.20
N ARG A 254 -1.82 -1.18 19.19
CA ARG A 254 -2.35 -0.39 20.33
C ARG A 254 -2.89 -1.28 21.45
N TRP A 255 -1.99 -2.07 22.05
CA TRP A 255 -2.29 -3.09 23.05
C TRP A 255 -2.11 -2.60 24.49
N LEU A 256 -1.18 -1.66 24.72
CA LEU A 256 -1.11 -0.92 25.98
C LEU A 256 -2.30 0.04 26.05
N SER A 257 -2.91 0.19 27.23
CA SER A 257 -3.94 1.19 27.46
C SER A 257 -3.40 2.59 27.18
N GLU A 258 -4.20 3.42 26.50
CA GLU A 258 -3.80 4.78 26.13
C GLU A 258 -3.81 5.74 27.33
N SER A 259 -4.57 5.40 28.38
CA SER A 259 -4.56 6.10 29.66
C SER A 259 -3.29 5.81 30.48
N HIS A 260 -2.50 4.78 30.11
CA HIS A 260 -1.29 4.42 30.83
C HIS A 260 -0.28 5.59 30.86
N PRO A 261 0.36 5.89 32.00
CA PRO A 261 1.26 7.05 32.12
C PRO A 261 2.42 7.04 31.10
N GLN A 262 2.87 5.85 30.72
CA GLN A 262 3.97 5.67 29.77
C GLN A 262 3.54 5.49 28.32
N TYR A 263 2.24 5.31 28.04
CA TYR A 263 1.77 5.37 26.66
C TYR A 263 1.98 6.79 26.13
N TRP A 264 2.73 6.90 25.04
CA TRP A 264 3.10 8.19 24.45
C TRP A 264 2.16 8.56 23.31
N CYS A 265 2.17 7.78 22.23
CA CYS A 265 1.28 7.94 21.09
C CYS A 265 1.35 6.71 20.17
N THR A 266 0.47 6.69 19.16
CA THR A 266 0.62 5.81 18.00
C THR A 266 1.88 6.18 17.22
N PHE A 267 2.71 5.21 16.89
CA PHE A 267 3.90 5.34 16.05
C PHE A 267 3.61 4.79 14.65
N TRP A 268 3.36 5.71 13.73
CA TRP A 268 3.20 5.43 12.30
C TRP A 268 4.09 6.39 11.51
N PRO A 269 5.39 6.09 11.42
CA PRO A 269 6.41 7.05 10.97
C PRO A 269 6.13 7.55 9.54
N GLY A 270 6.21 8.87 9.37
CA GLY A 270 5.90 9.58 8.14
C GLY A 270 4.42 9.86 7.91
N LEU A 271 3.53 9.30 8.75
CA LEU A 271 2.08 9.41 8.59
C LEU A 271 1.38 10.06 9.79
N LEU A 272 1.82 9.78 11.02
CA LEU A 272 1.21 10.32 12.25
C LEU A 272 2.26 10.72 13.29
N ASN A 273 1.89 11.68 14.14
CA ASN A 273 2.62 12.06 15.36
C ASN A 273 4.12 12.34 15.14
N PRO A 274 4.50 13.42 14.43
CA PRO A 274 5.91 13.76 14.17
C PRO A 274 6.74 13.94 15.46
N GLU A 275 6.11 14.34 16.57
CA GLU A 275 6.77 14.39 17.88
C GLU A 275 7.12 12.99 18.42
N GLY A 276 6.25 12.00 18.21
CA GLY A 276 6.50 10.61 18.57
C GLY A 276 7.58 9.99 17.70
N GLU A 277 7.54 10.25 16.40
CA GLU A 277 8.60 9.84 15.46
C GLU A 277 9.96 10.43 15.87
N LYS A 278 10.01 11.73 16.15
CA LYS A 278 11.23 12.37 16.65
C LYS A 278 11.71 11.75 17.96
N LEU A 279 10.81 11.45 18.90
CA LEU A 279 11.19 10.80 20.16
C LEU A 279 11.88 9.44 19.93
N VAL A 280 11.37 8.65 18.98
CA VAL A 280 11.96 7.37 18.60
C VAL A 280 13.31 7.60 17.92
N LEU A 281 13.41 8.51 16.96
CA LEU A 281 14.68 8.81 16.26
C LEU A 281 15.75 9.45 17.17
N ASP A 282 15.37 10.18 18.21
CA ASP A 282 16.29 10.77 19.20
C ASP A 282 16.70 9.77 20.32
N SER A 283 16.09 8.59 20.37
CA SER A 283 16.38 7.56 21.38
C SER A 283 17.66 6.78 21.07
N ASP A 284 18.36 6.30 22.10
CA ASP A 284 19.63 5.58 21.94
C ASP A 284 19.46 4.04 21.88
N LEU A 285 18.25 3.53 22.12
CA LEU A 285 17.91 2.12 22.00
C LEU A 285 16.42 1.91 21.79
N TRP A 286 16.05 1.08 20.82
CA TRP A 286 14.68 0.66 20.54
C TRP A 286 14.49 -0.77 21.01
N LEU A 287 13.60 -0.98 21.98
CA LEU A 287 13.10 -2.31 22.30
C LEU A 287 11.77 -2.50 21.56
N ALA A 288 11.80 -3.21 20.45
CA ALA A 288 10.63 -3.46 19.62
C ALA A 288 10.06 -4.87 19.91
N ILE A 289 8.80 -4.95 20.30
CA ILE A 289 8.14 -6.24 20.63
C ILE A 289 6.99 -6.48 19.67
N GLY A 290 7.11 -7.55 18.88
CA GLY A 290 6.11 -7.94 17.88
C GLY A 290 5.79 -6.86 16.85
N VAL A 291 6.77 -5.99 16.58
CA VAL A 291 6.71 -4.91 15.59
C VAL A 291 6.89 -5.47 14.19
N SER A 292 6.07 -4.98 13.26
CA SER A 292 6.20 -5.24 11.82
C SER A 292 6.79 -4.01 11.13
N TRP A 293 7.67 -4.23 10.16
CA TRP A 293 8.31 -3.16 9.39
C TRP A 293 7.95 -3.29 7.89
N SER A 294 6.68 -3.57 7.59
CA SER A 294 6.23 -3.57 6.19
C SER A 294 6.17 -2.15 5.62
N ASP A 295 6.11 -2.06 4.29
CA ASP A 295 5.82 -0.83 3.55
C ASP A 295 4.65 0.00 4.11
N LEU A 296 3.59 -0.67 4.59
CA LEU A 296 2.45 -0.01 5.24
C LEU A 296 2.69 0.45 6.69
N HIS A 297 3.71 -0.06 7.38
CA HIS A 297 4.07 0.37 8.73
C HIS A 297 5.08 1.51 8.73
N THR A 298 5.96 1.57 7.71
CA THR A 298 7.05 2.53 7.63
C THR A 298 7.09 3.25 6.30
N HIS A 299 6.84 4.56 6.33
CA HIS A 299 6.99 5.42 5.17
C HIS A 299 8.32 6.20 5.18
N SER A 300 8.76 6.67 6.35
CA SER A 300 9.92 7.58 6.49
C SER A 300 11.16 6.96 7.14
N ILE A 301 11.10 5.70 7.58
CA ILE A 301 12.18 5.03 8.34
C ILE A 301 12.52 3.69 7.68
N ASP A 302 13.80 3.46 7.41
CA ASP A 302 14.33 2.13 7.09
C ASP A 302 14.89 1.47 8.38
N PRO A 303 14.28 0.40 8.91
CA PRO A 303 14.79 -0.28 10.10
C PRO A 303 16.21 -0.83 9.94
N LYS A 304 16.70 -1.05 8.71
CA LYS A 304 18.09 -1.50 8.48
C LYS A 304 19.10 -0.44 8.84
N GLU A 305 18.80 0.83 8.58
CA GLU A 305 19.66 1.95 8.96
C GLU A 305 19.71 2.11 10.49
N GLU A 306 18.71 1.59 11.19
CA GLU A 306 18.53 1.70 12.63
C GLU A 306 18.92 0.43 13.41
N ASN A 307 19.41 -0.59 12.70
CA ASN A 307 19.75 -1.89 13.27
C ASN A 307 20.79 -1.79 14.41
N TYR A 308 21.69 -0.79 14.36
CA TYR A 308 22.71 -0.58 15.40
C TYR A 308 22.12 -0.27 16.80
N ARG A 309 20.84 0.11 16.89
CA ARG A 309 20.15 0.45 18.14
C ARG A 309 18.84 -0.32 18.33
N LEU A 310 18.53 -1.29 17.48
CA LEU A 310 17.28 -2.04 17.52
C LEU A 310 17.45 -3.41 18.21
N ILE A 311 16.61 -3.67 19.20
CA ILE A 311 16.37 -5.00 19.76
C ILE A 311 14.95 -5.42 19.36
N ALA A 312 14.82 -6.39 18.45
CA ALA A 312 13.51 -6.88 18.01
C ALA A 312 13.18 -8.23 18.67
N LEU A 313 12.16 -8.23 19.52
CA LEU A 313 11.58 -9.42 20.15
C LEU A 313 10.40 -9.89 19.29
N GLN A 314 10.63 -10.95 18.52
CA GLN A 314 9.62 -11.63 17.72
C GLN A 314 9.08 -12.87 18.45
N HIS A 315 8.12 -13.57 17.84
CA HIS A 315 7.45 -14.72 18.47
C HIS A 315 8.41 -15.79 19.02
N ASP A 316 9.41 -16.15 18.22
CA ASP A 316 10.36 -17.25 18.46
C ASP A 316 11.84 -16.84 18.33
N GLY A 317 12.13 -15.55 18.20
CA GLY A 317 13.48 -15.01 18.04
C GLY A 317 13.67 -13.65 18.72
N VAL A 318 14.93 -13.39 19.10
CA VAL A 318 15.41 -12.05 19.46
C VAL A 318 16.49 -11.65 18.46
N GLU A 319 16.27 -10.55 17.76
CA GLU A 319 17.27 -9.91 16.91
C GLU A 319 17.89 -8.76 17.72
N LEU A 320 19.21 -8.76 17.81
CA LEU A 320 20.02 -7.77 18.49
C LEU A 320 20.76 -6.93 17.45
N PRO A 321 21.34 -5.78 17.85
CA PRO A 321 22.21 -5.02 16.97
C PRO A 321 23.33 -5.86 16.35
N GLU A 322 23.84 -5.41 15.19
CA GLU A 322 24.87 -6.11 14.41
C GLU A 322 24.40 -7.48 13.88
N ASP A 323 23.11 -7.62 13.57
CA ASP A 323 22.50 -8.82 12.96
C ASP A 323 22.64 -10.11 13.79
N LYS A 324 22.83 -9.98 15.11
CA LYS A 324 22.91 -11.15 15.99
C LYS A 324 21.52 -11.66 16.33
N VAL A 325 21.22 -12.91 15.95
CA VAL A 325 19.93 -13.57 16.23
C VAL A 325 20.06 -14.65 17.30
N ILE A 326 19.17 -14.60 18.30
CA ILE A 326 19.01 -15.64 19.33
C ILE A 326 17.64 -16.31 19.12
N SER A 327 17.67 -17.57 18.71
CA SER A 327 16.48 -18.41 18.47
C SER A 327 16.81 -19.89 18.76
N PRO A 328 15.84 -20.72 19.22
CA PRO A 328 14.46 -20.35 19.57
C PRO A 328 14.35 -19.70 20.96
N VAL A 329 13.41 -18.77 21.10
CA VAL A 329 12.98 -18.19 22.39
C VAL A 329 11.49 -18.41 22.62
N ASN A 330 11.07 -18.44 23.89
CA ASN A 330 9.66 -18.30 24.25
C ASN A 330 9.44 -16.87 24.72
N LEU A 331 8.79 -16.05 23.88
CA LEU A 331 8.63 -14.62 24.12
C LEU A 331 7.94 -14.29 25.47
N ARG A 332 6.92 -15.08 25.86
CA ARG A 332 6.22 -14.86 27.14
C ARG A 332 7.13 -15.11 28.33
N GLU A 333 7.87 -16.20 28.32
CA GLU A 333 8.82 -16.54 29.38
C GLU A 333 9.97 -15.53 29.44
N LEU A 334 10.51 -15.12 28.28
CA LEU A 334 11.56 -14.11 28.20
C LEU A 334 11.10 -12.78 28.79
N VAL A 335 9.94 -12.26 28.38
CA VAL A 335 9.39 -11.00 28.91
C VAL A 335 9.09 -11.10 30.40
N SER A 336 8.56 -12.25 30.87
CA SER A 336 8.36 -12.48 32.31
C SER A 336 9.68 -12.44 33.07
N ALA A 337 10.74 -13.05 32.53
CA ALA A 337 12.06 -13.01 33.12
C ALA A 337 12.67 -11.60 33.10
N MET A 338 12.41 -10.79 32.07
CA MET A 338 12.81 -9.37 32.01
C MET A 338 12.12 -8.53 33.11
N ILE A 339 10.85 -8.80 33.41
CA ILE A 339 10.13 -8.14 34.51
C ILE A 339 10.82 -8.43 35.86
N ASP A 340 11.24 -9.68 36.06
CA ASP A 340 11.86 -10.17 37.30
C ASP A 340 13.38 -9.95 37.37
N SER A 341 14.03 -9.48 36.30
CA SER A 341 15.49 -9.32 36.23
C SER A 341 15.99 -8.05 36.93
N ASN A 342 17.31 -7.81 36.86
CA ASN A 342 17.97 -6.58 37.30
C ASN A 342 17.99 -5.47 36.24
N ILE A 343 17.12 -5.52 35.22
CA ILE A 343 16.93 -4.43 34.25
C ILE A 343 16.67 -3.10 34.99
N ILE A 344 17.42 -2.06 34.62
CA ILE A 344 17.34 -0.74 35.24
C ILE A 344 16.13 0.03 34.69
N ARG A 345 15.30 0.55 35.59
CA ARG A 345 14.19 1.43 35.23
C ARG A 345 14.68 2.79 34.72
N ARG A 346 14.15 3.27 33.59
CA ARG A 346 14.54 4.51 32.88
C ARG A 346 13.45 5.59 32.95
N SER A 347 12.95 5.91 34.15
CA SER A 347 11.92 6.94 34.34
C SER A 347 12.32 8.33 33.85
N ASP A 348 13.62 8.64 33.89
CA ASP A 348 14.14 9.96 33.50
C ASP A 348 14.08 10.19 31.98
N SER A 349 13.79 9.15 31.19
CA SER A 349 13.63 9.22 29.74
C SER A 349 12.21 9.63 29.30
N LEU A 350 11.23 9.62 30.21
CA LEU A 350 9.87 10.05 29.93
C LEU A 350 9.83 11.57 29.73
N PRO A 351 9.43 12.07 28.55
CA PRO A 351 9.34 13.50 28.36
C PRO A 351 8.23 14.12 29.23
N SER A 352 8.40 15.39 29.61
CA SER A 352 7.56 16.07 30.60
C SER A 352 6.11 16.33 30.16
N SER A 353 5.84 16.27 28.86
CA SER A 353 4.53 16.57 28.27
C SER A 353 4.24 15.64 27.11
N LYS A 354 3.17 14.85 27.20
CA LYS A 354 2.69 14.01 26.09
C LYS A 354 2.35 14.90 24.88
N PRO A 355 2.53 14.42 23.64
CA PRO A 355 2.03 15.11 22.46
C PRO A 355 0.53 15.33 22.62
N SER A 356 0.03 16.41 22.03
CA SER A 356 -1.40 16.57 21.84
C SER A 356 -1.92 15.36 21.05
N HIS A 357 -2.78 14.54 21.67
CA HIS A 357 -3.36 13.40 20.98
C HIS A 357 -4.08 13.92 19.73
N PRO A 358 -3.91 13.29 18.55
CA PRO A 358 -4.70 13.62 17.37
C PRO A 358 -6.23 13.57 17.61
N ALA A 359 -6.67 12.89 18.69
CA ALA A 359 -8.05 12.76 19.14
C ALA A 359 -8.63 14.05 19.76
N GLY A 360 -7.97 15.20 19.61
CA GLY A 360 -8.58 16.53 19.80
C GLY A 360 -9.83 16.78 18.95
N ILE A 361 -10.19 15.83 18.06
CA ILE A 361 -11.44 15.71 17.29
C ILE A 361 -12.66 15.43 18.20
N GLN A 362 -12.67 15.83 19.48
CA GLN A 362 -13.93 15.91 20.22
C GLN A 362 -14.65 17.20 19.82
N THR A 363 -15.57 17.08 18.88
CA THR A 363 -16.48 18.16 18.52
C THR A 363 -17.84 17.88 19.12
N GLU A 364 -18.46 18.91 19.68
CA GLU A 364 -19.86 18.82 20.09
C GLU A 364 -20.71 18.43 18.88
N ILE A 365 -21.30 17.23 18.92
CA ILE A 365 -22.24 16.79 17.89
C ILE A 365 -23.52 17.58 18.09
N LYS A 366 -23.86 18.44 17.13
CA LYS A 366 -24.97 19.38 17.25
C LYS A 366 -26.29 18.72 16.87
N THR A 367 -27.39 19.17 17.48
CA THR A 367 -28.76 18.87 17.02
C THR A 367 -29.12 19.78 15.84
N SER A 368 -28.28 19.82 14.81
CA SER A 368 -28.49 20.59 13.58
C SER A 368 -28.58 19.67 12.38
N ASP A 369 -29.27 20.14 11.34
CA ASP A 369 -29.30 19.49 10.02
C ASP A 369 -28.02 19.80 9.20
N ASP A 370 -26.94 20.23 9.86
CA ASP A 370 -25.64 20.43 9.22
C ASP A 370 -25.12 19.08 8.72
N ALA A 371 -24.42 19.11 7.58
CA ALA A 371 -23.84 17.93 6.97
C ALA A 371 -22.94 17.16 7.96
N LEU A 372 -22.94 15.84 7.83
CA LEU A 372 -22.02 14.99 8.56
C LEU A 372 -20.59 15.37 8.16
N THR A 373 -19.67 15.34 9.12
CA THR A 373 -18.23 15.52 8.88
C THR A 373 -17.50 14.31 9.41
N VAL A 374 -16.31 14.01 8.88
CA VAL A 374 -15.47 12.93 9.44
C VAL A 374 -15.23 13.15 10.94
N ARG A 375 -14.98 14.40 11.36
CA ARG A 375 -14.79 14.80 12.76
C ARG A 375 -16.00 14.50 13.65
N SER A 376 -17.21 14.85 13.22
CA SER A 376 -18.43 14.53 13.99
C SER A 376 -18.73 13.03 14.01
N LEU A 377 -18.50 12.32 12.89
CA LEU A 377 -18.62 10.87 12.81
C LEU A 377 -17.68 10.17 13.81
N LEU A 378 -16.40 10.57 13.86
CA LEU A 378 -15.43 10.01 14.80
C LEU A 378 -15.76 10.35 16.26
N SER A 379 -16.29 11.54 16.54
CA SER A 379 -16.87 11.85 17.86
C SER A 379 -18.02 10.89 18.22
N GLY A 380 -18.86 10.53 17.25
CA GLY A 380 -19.92 9.53 17.42
C GLY A 380 -19.39 8.13 17.70
N VAL A 381 -18.39 7.68 16.94
CA VAL A 381 -17.70 6.40 17.15
C VAL A 381 -17.07 6.35 18.55
N GLN A 382 -16.32 7.40 18.94
CA GLN A 382 -15.70 7.55 20.26
C GLN A 382 -16.73 7.42 21.39
N ALA A 383 -17.87 8.08 21.26
CA ALA A 383 -18.93 8.05 22.26
C ALA A 383 -19.62 6.68 22.38
N MET A 384 -19.60 5.87 21.31
CA MET A 384 -20.16 4.51 21.33
C MET A 384 -19.14 3.44 21.77
N LEU A 385 -17.84 3.75 21.79
CA LEU A 385 -16.82 2.87 22.36
C LEU A 385 -16.91 2.85 23.88
N GLN A 386 -17.21 1.69 24.45
CA GLN A 386 -17.29 1.43 25.89
C GLN A 386 -16.12 0.52 26.30
N GLU A 387 -15.78 0.44 27.59
CA GLU A 387 -14.62 -0.34 28.10
C GLU A 387 -14.60 -1.81 27.64
N ASN A 388 -15.77 -2.42 27.42
CA ASN A 388 -15.89 -3.80 26.93
C ASN A 388 -16.19 -3.89 25.42
N SER A 389 -15.97 -2.82 24.66
CA SER A 389 -16.10 -2.85 23.20
C SER A 389 -14.87 -3.48 22.54
N LYS A 390 -15.03 -3.90 21.29
CA LYS A 390 -13.92 -4.22 20.38
C LYS A 390 -14.09 -3.37 19.13
N LEU A 391 -13.00 -2.90 18.54
CA LEU A 391 -13.02 -2.11 17.31
C LEU A 391 -12.38 -2.91 16.18
N VAL A 392 -13.09 -3.11 15.09
CA VAL A 392 -12.59 -3.72 13.85
C VAL A 392 -12.55 -2.62 12.78
N VAL A 393 -11.44 -2.52 12.07
CA VAL A 393 -11.22 -1.44 11.10
C VAL A 393 -10.71 -2.03 9.78
N ASP A 394 -11.49 -1.89 8.71
CA ASP A 394 -11.12 -2.35 7.37
C ASP A 394 -10.03 -1.46 6.74
N THR A 395 -9.38 -1.99 5.71
CA THR A 395 -8.39 -1.30 4.89
C THR A 395 -8.98 -0.06 4.22
N GLY A 396 -8.20 1.01 4.20
CA GLY A 396 -8.52 2.28 3.55
C GLY A 396 -8.51 3.47 4.51
N ASP A 397 -9.24 4.53 4.17
CA ASP A 397 -9.33 5.75 4.99
C ASP A 397 -9.77 5.48 6.44
N THR A 398 -10.50 4.38 6.64
CA THR A 398 -10.92 3.90 7.97
C THR A 398 -9.74 3.65 8.91
N TRP A 399 -8.57 3.23 8.41
CA TRP A 399 -7.35 3.08 9.24
C TRP A 399 -6.83 4.42 9.79
N PHE A 400 -6.80 5.45 8.94
CA PHE A 400 -6.41 6.79 9.35
C PHE A 400 -7.46 7.39 10.29
N ALA A 401 -8.75 7.21 9.97
CA ALA A 401 -9.84 7.66 10.82
C ALA A 401 -9.78 7.02 12.22
N ALA A 402 -9.57 5.70 12.31
CA ALA A 402 -9.46 4.99 13.59
C ALA A 402 -8.23 5.40 14.41
N SER A 403 -7.17 5.89 13.77
CA SER A 403 -5.99 6.42 14.46
C SER A 403 -6.26 7.73 15.23
N HIS A 404 -7.39 8.38 14.94
CA HIS A 404 -7.87 9.57 15.65
C HIS A 404 -8.90 9.26 16.74
N VAL A 405 -9.27 7.99 16.93
CA VAL A 405 -10.18 7.54 17.98
C VAL A 405 -9.34 7.07 19.16
N GLU A 406 -9.53 7.64 20.35
CA GLU A 406 -8.89 7.20 21.60
C GLU A 406 -9.52 5.89 22.07
N LEU A 407 -8.72 4.91 22.45
CA LEU A 407 -9.21 3.62 22.93
C LEU A 407 -9.43 3.67 24.45
N PRO A 408 -10.68 3.51 24.94
CA PRO A 408 -10.92 3.30 26.35
C PRO A 408 -10.19 2.08 26.89
N ASP A 409 -9.93 2.08 28.20
CA ASP A 409 -9.32 0.94 28.87
C ASP A 409 -10.13 -0.35 28.61
N GLY A 410 -9.43 -1.42 28.23
CA GLY A 410 -10.05 -2.72 27.92
C GLY A 410 -10.51 -2.90 26.47
N VAL A 411 -10.55 -1.83 25.67
CA VAL A 411 -10.87 -1.92 24.24
C VAL A 411 -9.68 -2.46 23.47
N ASP A 412 -9.95 -3.44 22.61
CA ASP A 412 -8.98 -3.93 21.62
C ASP A 412 -9.35 -3.38 20.24
N ILE A 413 -8.34 -2.99 19.48
CA ILE A 413 -8.45 -2.64 18.07
C ILE A 413 -7.88 -3.76 17.20
N TYR A 414 -8.58 -4.10 16.12
CA TYR A 414 -8.21 -5.11 15.15
C TYR A 414 -8.11 -4.48 13.77
N MET A 415 -6.90 -4.49 13.23
CA MET A 415 -6.56 -4.10 11.86
C MET A 415 -5.83 -5.28 11.20
N GLN A 416 -5.90 -5.37 9.87
CA GLN A 416 -5.17 -6.37 9.10
C GLN A 416 -4.10 -5.67 8.24
N LEU A 417 -3.15 -4.99 8.90
CA LEU A 417 -2.25 -4.03 8.24
C LEU A 417 -1.27 -4.69 7.26
N PRO A 418 -0.54 -5.78 7.61
CA PRO A 418 0.41 -6.41 6.69
C PRO A 418 -0.22 -7.07 5.45
N TYR A 419 -1.43 -7.64 5.57
CA TYR A 419 -2.09 -8.35 4.45
C TYR A 419 -3.05 -7.46 3.66
N ALA A 420 -3.63 -6.46 4.34
CA ALA A 420 -4.43 -5.39 3.76
C ALA A 420 -5.60 -5.84 2.86
N SER A 421 -6.18 -7.03 3.05
CA SER A 421 -7.27 -7.47 2.17
C SER A 421 -8.58 -6.72 2.48
N ILE A 422 -9.02 -5.88 1.54
CA ILE A 422 -10.32 -5.19 1.64
C ILE A 422 -11.47 -6.20 1.82
N GLY A 423 -12.42 -5.85 2.69
CA GLY A 423 -13.59 -6.69 2.99
C GLY A 423 -13.34 -7.79 4.03
N TRP A 424 -12.12 -7.91 4.56
CA TRP A 424 -11.82 -8.76 5.71
C TRP A 424 -12.72 -8.45 6.93
N SER A 425 -13.05 -7.18 7.13
CA SER A 425 -13.61 -6.71 8.40
C SER A 425 -15.05 -7.15 8.68
N VAL A 426 -15.89 -7.35 7.66
CA VAL A 426 -17.30 -7.73 7.86
C VAL A 426 -17.40 -9.14 8.44
N PRO A 427 -16.78 -10.18 7.86
CA PRO A 427 -16.76 -11.49 8.49
C PRO A 427 -15.91 -11.51 9.77
N ALA A 428 -14.79 -10.77 9.83
CA ALA A 428 -14.01 -10.68 11.07
C ALA A 428 -14.84 -10.10 12.24
N THR A 429 -15.74 -9.14 11.96
CA THR A 429 -16.70 -8.62 12.94
C THR A 429 -17.68 -9.70 13.40
N LEU A 430 -18.15 -10.56 12.49
CA LEU A 430 -18.99 -11.71 12.82
C LEU A 430 -18.23 -12.63 13.79
N GLY A 431 -17.01 -13.02 13.45
CA GLY A 431 -16.16 -13.86 14.28
C GLY A 431 -15.88 -13.26 15.66
N ALA A 432 -15.49 -11.99 15.68
CA ALA A 432 -15.19 -11.27 16.91
C ALA A 432 -16.42 -11.15 17.82
N GLN A 433 -17.61 -10.88 17.26
CA GLN A 433 -18.85 -10.75 18.03
C GLN A 433 -19.33 -12.09 18.58
N VAL A 434 -19.12 -13.19 17.83
CA VAL A 434 -19.38 -14.56 18.31
C VAL A 434 -18.47 -14.90 19.50
N ALA A 435 -17.19 -14.53 19.43
CA ALA A 435 -16.22 -14.71 20.52
C ALA A 435 -16.48 -13.78 21.72
N HIS A 436 -17.18 -12.67 21.52
CA HIS A 436 -17.37 -11.61 22.50
C HIS A 436 -18.85 -11.33 22.83
N PRO A 437 -19.60 -12.32 23.36
CA PRO A 437 -21.05 -12.21 23.55
C PRO A 437 -21.49 -11.22 24.63
N HIS A 438 -20.57 -10.75 25.47
CA HIS A 438 -20.85 -9.86 26.60
C HIS A 438 -20.49 -8.39 26.35
N GLY A 439 -20.05 -8.06 25.14
CA GLY A 439 -19.80 -6.69 24.70
C GLY A 439 -20.18 -6.50 23.24
N ARG A 440 -19.88 -5.32 22.71
CA ARG A 440 -20.22 -4.97 21.32
C ARG A 440 -18.95 -4.82 20.48
N VAL A 441 -18.98 -5.42 19.31
CA VAL A 441 -17.98 -5.17 18.28
C VAL A 441 -18.46 -4.00 17.43
N ILE A 442 -17.61 -2.99 17.29
CA ILE A 442 -17.81 -1.84 16.42
C ILE A 442 -16.96 -2.04 15.18
N LEU A 443 -17.56 -1.86 14.02
CA LEU A 443 -16.91 -1.97 12.71
C LEU A 443 -16.86 -0.61 12.03
N MET A 444 -15.69 -0.23 11.55
CA MET A 444 -15.48 0.85 10.59
C MET A 444 -15.07 0.24 9.25
N VAL A 445 -15.89 0.42 8.21
CA VAL A 445 -15.67 -0.19 6.87
C VAL A 445 -16.04 0.79 5.76
N GLY A 446 -15.22 0.87 4.72
CA GLY A 446 -15.53 1.61 3.49
C GLY A 446 -16.58 0.89 2.64
N ASP A 447 -17.31 1.62 1.80
CA ASP A 447 -18.31 1.07 0.90
C ASP A 447 -17.75 0.04 -0.09
N GLY A 448 -16.58 0.30 -0.68
CA GLY A 448 -15.89 -0.63 -1.57
C GLY A 448 -15.49 -1.93 -0.88
N ALA A 449 -14.89 -1.84 0.30
CA ALA A 449 -14.53 -3.01 1.11
C ALA A 449 -15.77 -3.83 1.50
N PHE A 450 -16.86 -3.15 1.87
CA PHE A 450 -18.12 -3.79 2.25
C PHE A 450 -18.70 -4.65 1.11
N GLN A 451 -18.60 -4.21 -0.15
CA GLN A 451 -19.15 -4.96 -1.29
C GLN A 451 -18.54 -6.36 -1.47
N MET A 452 -17.31 -6.60 -0.97
CA MET A 452 -16.64 -7.89 -1.11
C MET A 452 -17.30 -8.99 -0.26
N THR A 453 -17.84 -8.64 0.90
CA THR A 453 -18.23 -9.61 1.95
C THR A 453 -19.54 -9.27 2.67
N ALA A 454 -20.33 -8.32 2.14
CA ALA A 454 -21.61 -7.83 2.67
C ALA A 454 -22.61 -8.92 3.11
N GLN A 455 -22.57 -10.08 2.48
CA GLN A 455 -23.47 -11.20 2.75
C GLN A 455 -23.40 -11.72 4.19
N GLU A 456 -22.29 -11.53 4.94
CA GLU A 456 -22.22 -11.96 6.35
C GLU A 456 -23.11 -11.13 7.29
N ILE A 457 -23.65 -9.99 6.85
CA ILE A 457 -24.73 -9.33 7.58
C ILE A 457 -25.91 -10.29 7.76
N SER A 458 -26.21 -11.14 6.76
CA SER A 458 -27.26 -12.15 6.87
C SER A 458 -26.98 -13.17 7.98
N THR A 459 -25.72 -13.57 8.16
CA THR A 459 -25.30 -14.49 9.24
C THR A 459 -25.45 -13.82 10.61
N MET A 460 -25.00 -12.57 10.77
CA MET A 460 -25.16 -11.81 12.01
C MET A 460 -26.63 -11.64 12.40
N VAL A 461 -27.48 -11.32 11.42
CA VAL A 461 -28.95 -11.20 11.59
C VAL A 461 -29.55 -12.54 12.02
N ARG A 462 -29.23 -13.63 11.31
CA ARG A 462 -29.72 -14.99 11.62
C ARG A 462 -29.33 -15.42 13.03
N MET A 463 -28.11 -15.08 13.46
CA MET A 463 -27.58 -15.39 14.78
C MET A 463 -27.99 -14.39 15.87
N LYS A 464 -28.73 -13.33 15.53
CA LYS A 464 -29.14 -12.24 16.43
C LYS A 464 -27.95 -11.62 17.16
N LEU A 465 -26.87 -11.37 16.43
CA LEU A 465 -25.71 -10.66 16.95
C LEU A 465 -25.96 -9.15 16.93
N ASN A 466 -25.25 -8.41 17.78
CA ASN A 466 -25.47 -6.99 18.02
C ASN A 466 -24.28 -6.05 17.73
N PRO A 467 -23.48 -6.25 16.67
CA PRO A 467 -22.39 -5.32 16.35
C PRO A 467 -22.95 -3.95 15.93
N ILE A 468 -22.09 -2.93 15.97
CA ILE A 468 -22.37 -1.58 15.44
C ILE A 468 -21.51 -1.41 14.20
N ILE A 469 -22.12 -1.18 13.05
CA ILE A 469 -21.43 -1.07 11.76
C ILE A 469 -21.55 0.37 11.28
N PHE A 470 -20.41 1.04 11.15
CA PHE A 470 -20.27 2.32 10.46
C PHE A 470 -19.73 2.05 9.06
N LEU A 471 -20.61 2.18 8.06
CA LEU A 471 -20.24 2.10 6.66
C LEU A 471 -19.95 3.51 6.15
N PHE A 472 -18.71 3.75 5.74
CA PHE A 472 -18.26 5.00 5.15
C PHE A 472 -18.59 4.98 3.65
N ASN A 473 -19.72 5.61 3.28
CA ASN A 473 -20.18 5.70 1.89
C ASN A 473 -19.60 6.95 1.22
N ASN A 474 -18.34 6.84 0.78
CA ASN A 474 -17.60 7.89 0.08
C ASN A 474 -17.48 7.64 -1.44
N LEU A 475 -18.29 6.72 -1.97
CA LEU A 475 -18.50 6.47 -3.40
C LEU A 475 -17.30 5.85 -4.14
N GLY A 476 -16.52 4.99 -3.49
CA GLY A 476 -15.44 4.26 -4.14
C GLY A 476 -14.21 4.00 -3.28
N TYR A 477 -13.14 3.53 -3.92
CA TYR A 477 -11.87 3.24 -3.27
C TYR A 477 -11.06 4.52 -3.05
N LYS A 478 -11.43 5.33 -2.06
CA LYS A 478 -10.77 6.64 -1.80
C LYS A 478 -9.30 6.56 -1.43
N ILE A 479 -8.90 5.50 -0.73
CA ILE A 479 -7.48 5.27 -0.47
C ILE A 479 -6.71 5.07 -1.77
N GLU A 480 -7.27 4.33 -2.74
CA GLU A 480 -6.66 4.14 -4.05
C GLU A 480 -6.68 5.44 -4.85
N THR A 481 -7.75 6.24 -4.78
CA THR A 481 -7.76 7.60 -5.35
C THR A 481 -6.61 8.47 -4.82
N ALA A 482 -6.30 8.38 -3.53
CA ALA A 482 -5.20 9.13 -2.92
C ALA A 482 -3.82 8.64 -3.35
N VAL A 483 -3.68 7.34 -3.63
CA VAL A 483 -2.45 6.73 -4.17
C VAL A 483 -2.31 7.01 -5.67
N HIS A 484 -3.34 6.67 -6.44
CA HIS A 484 -3.41 6.81 -7.89
C HIS A 484 -4.86 6.85 -8.39
N GLU A 485 -5.26 7.98 -8.99
CA GLU A 485 -6.63 8.17 -9.44
C GLU A 485 -6.92 7.51 -10.80
N GLY A 486 -8.06 6.83 -10.90
CA GLY A 486 -8.53 6.24 -12.15
C GLY A 486 -9.96 5.69 -12.10
N SER A 487 -10.49 5.32 -13.27
CA SER A 487 -11.88 4.86 -13.40
C SER A 487 -12.19 3.57 -12.63
N TYR A 488 -11.17 2.77 -12.30
CA TYR A 488 -11.27 1.56 -11.49
C TYR A 488 -11.53 1.84 -10.00
N ASN A 489 -11.36 3.07 -9.53
CA ASN A 489 -11.66 3.47 -8.15
C ASN A 489 -13.17 3.68 -7.91
N TYR A 490 -13.95 3.81 -8.98
CA TYR A 490 -15.38 4.10 -8.90
C TYR A 490 -16.20 2.81 -8.92
N ILE A 491 -17.06 2.64 -7.93
CA ILE A 491 -17.92 1.46 -7.77
C ILE A 491 -19.40 1.82 -7.97
N ALA A 492 -20.22 0.81 -8.23
CA ALA A 492 -21.66 0.99 -8.24
C ALA A 492 -22.15 1.24 -6.80
N ASN A 493 -22.68 2.44 -6.52
CA ASN A 493 -23.24 2.74 -5.21
C ASN A 493 -24.50 1.88 -4.94
N TRP A 494 -24.58 1.28 -3.76
CA TRP A 494 -25.74 0.49 -3.33
C TRP A 494 -26.60 1.28 -2.35
N ASP A 495 -27.85 0.84 -2.15
CA ASP A 495 -28.64 1.26 -1.01
C ASP A 495 -28.30 0.34 0.18
N TYR A 496 -27.19 0.61 0.86
CA TYR A 496 -26.61 -0.29 1.85
C TYR A 496 -27.55 -0.54 3.04
N THR A 497 -28.25 0.48 3.52
CA THR A 497 -29.28 0.31 4.55
C THR A 497 -30.42 -0.61 4.09
N LYS A 498 -30.90 -0.48 2.85
CA LYS A 498 -31.90 -1.41 2.30
C LYS A 498 -31.37 -2.82 2.20
N LEU A 499 -30.13 -3.00 1.74
CA LEU A 499 -29.50 -4.32 1.69
C LEU A 499 -29.46 -4.97 3.07
N ALA A 500 -28.99 -4.26 4.09
CA ALA A 500 -28.94 -4.75 5.47
C ALA A 500 -30.33 -5.16 5.99
N THR A 501 -31.38 -4.38 5.66
CA THR A 501 -32.75 -4.73 6.04
C THR A 501 -33.40 -5.81 5.17
N SER A 502 -32.93 -6.04 3.94
CA SER A 502 -33.50 -7.06 3.04
C SER A 502 -33.27 -8.48 3.55
N PHE A 503 -32.22 -8.70 4.35
CA PHE A 503 -31.96 -9.96 5.04
C PHE A 503 -33.00 -10.29 6.14
N LEU A 504 -33.93 -9.36 6.43
CA LEU A 504 -35.01 -9.51 7.42
C LEU A 504 -36.34 -9.98 6.84
N ASP A 505 -36.52 -9.91 5.51
CA ASP A 505 -37.86 -10.07 4.92
C ASP A 505 -38.50 -11.38 5.38
N LYS A 506 -39.79 -11.30 5.77
CA LYS A 506 -40.58 -12.47 6.18
C LYS A 506 -40.31 -13.59 5.17
N PRO A 507 -39.94 -14.82 5.60
CA PRO A 507 -39.56 -15.89 4.69
C PRO A 507 -40.58 -15.99 3.55
N HIS A 508 -40.17 -15.60 2.34
CA HIS A 508 -41.04 -15.61 1.16
C HIS A 508 -41.30 -17.04 0.66
N ALA A 509 -40.58 -18.01 1.23
CA ALA A 509 -40.86 -19.43 1.20
C ALA A 509 -40.83 -19.99 2.64
N GLN A 510 -41.69 -20.97 2.94
CA GLN A 510 -41.61 -21.71 4.21
C GLN A 510 -40.24 -22.39 4.28
N PRO A 511 -39.45 -22.16 5.34
CA PRO A 511 -38.17 -22.85 5.48
C PRO A 511 -38.46 -24.36 5.55
N PRO A 512 -37.92 -25.18 4.64
CA PRO A 512 -38.14 -26.63 4.66
C PRO A 512 -37.36 -27.32 5.78
N SER A 513 -36.57 -26.56 6.56
CA SER A 513 -35.68 -27.09 7.57
C SER A 513 -36.45 -27.48 8.84
N PRO A 514 -36.39 -28.75 9.27
CA PRO A 514 -36.92 -29.18 10.58
C PRO A 514 -36.12 -28.58 11.75
N TYR A 515 -35.00 -27.90 11.46
CA TYR A 515 -34.14 -27.22 12.43
C TYR A 515 -34.34 -25.70 12.47
N ALA A 516 -35.27 -25.15 11.67
CA ALA A 516 -35.65 -23.75 11.79
C ALA A 516 -36.32 -23.54 13.16
N THR A 517 -35.70 -22.76 14.04
CA THR A 517 -36.30 -22.37 15.32
C THR A 517 -37.62 -21.64 15.05
N ASP A 518 -38.61 -21.89 15.91
CA ASP A 518 -39.97 -21.35 15.82
C ASP A 518 -40.05 -19.88 15.39
N LYS A 519 -41.15 -19.55 14.71
CA LYS A 519 -41.51 -18.22 14.19
C LYS A 519 -40.91 -17.09 15.05
N PRO A 520 -40.18 -16.13 14.46
CA PRO A 520 -39.92 -14.87 15.14
C PRO A 520 -41.29 -14.33 15.61
N GLY A 521 -41.42 -14.03 16.91
CA GLY A 521 -42.58 -13.25 17.37
C GLY A 521 -42.66 -11.99 16.50
N ASP A 522 -43.86 -11.57 16.12
CA ASP A 522 -44.10 -10.53 15.11
C ASP A 522 -43.48 -9.13 15.43
N ASP A 523 -42.74 -8.92 16.54
CA ASP A 523 -42.43 -7.58 17.06
C ASP A 523 -40.95 -7.20 17.35
N GLU A 524 -39.92 -8.04 17.16
CA GLU A 524 -38.52 -7.61 17.43
C GLU A 524 -37.55 -7.93 16.28
N MET A 525 -37.31 -6.94 15.42
CA MET A 525 -36.28 -6.99 14.38
C MET A 525 -34.88 -7.05 15.01
N PRO A 526 -34.01 -8.02 14.65
CA PRO A 526 -32.66 -8.15 15.22
C PRO A 526 -31.66 -7.12 14.70
N VAL A 527 -32.05 -6.26 13.75
CA VAL A 527 -31.23 -5.19 13.19
C VAL A 527 -32.08 -3.94 13.02
N PHE A 528 -31.46 -2.78 13.15
CA PHE A 528 -31.95 -1.57 12.53
C PHE A 528 -30.87 -0.97 11.62
N ALA A 529 -31.32 -0.34 10.54
CA ALA A 529 -30.44 0.36 9.62
C ALA A 529 -30.85 1.83 9.49
N GLU A 530 -29.88 2.72 9.37
CA GLU A 530 -30.10 4.15 9.31
C GLU A 530 -29.08 4.84 8.41
N LYS A 531 -29.55 5.79 7.59
CA LYS A 531 -28.67 6.69 6.85
C LYS A 531 -28.32 7.86 7.75
N VAL A 532 -27.04 8.12 7.89
CA VAL A 532 -26.48 9.19 8.71
C VAL A 532 -25.85 10.20 7.75
N ARG A 533 -26.55 11.32 7.52
CA ARG A 533 -26.12 12.39 6.59
C ARG A 533 -25.88 13.72 7.28
N THR A 534 -26.41 13.85 8.49
CA THR A 534 -26.34 15.06 9.31
C THR A 534 -25.86 14.73 10.71
N GLN A 535 -25.44 15.75 11.46
CA GLN A 535 -25.12 15.59 12.89
C GLN A 535 -26.36 15.19 13.72
N ALA A 536 -27.55 15.69 13.36
CA ALA A 536 -28.80 15.27 14.00
C ALA A 536 -29.12 13.78 13.77
N ASP A 537 -28.89 13.26 12.56
CA ASP A 537 -29.02 11.82 12.29
C ASP A 537 -28.05 11.00 13.15
N LEU A 538 -26.79 11.46 13.28
CA LEU A 538 -25.79 10.77 14.09
C LEU A 538 -26.21 10.70 15.56
N LEU A 539 -26.70 11.82 16.14
CA LEU A 539 -27.24 11.84 17.50
C LEU A 539 -28.44 10.90 17.68
N ARG A 540 -29.33 10.83 16.67
CA ARG A 540 -30.48 9.92 16.70
C ARG A 540 -30.01 8.47 16.65
N ALA A 541 -29.07 8.13 15.76
CA ALA A 541 -28.46 6.82 15.68
C ALA A 541 -27.79 6.43 17.00
N MET A 542 -27.00 7.32 17.63
CA MET A 542 -26.38 7.08 18.95
C MET A 542 -27.39 6.75 20.05
N LYS A 543 -28.49 7.50 20.12
CA LYS A 543 -29.57 7.23 21.08
C LYS A 543 -30.20 5.86 20.83
N ARG A 544 -30.42 5.48 19.57
CA ARG A 544 -30.98 4.18 19.20
C ARG A 544 -30.02 3.04 19.49
N VAL A 545 -28.74 3.18 19.15
CA VAL A 545 -27.68 2.21 19.49
C VAL A 545 -27.67 1.90 20.98
N SER A 546 -27.87 2.93 21.82
CA SER A 546 -27.94 2.79 23.27
C SER A 546 -29.24 2.14 23.75
N ALA A 547 -30.38 2.51 23.16
CA ALA A 547 -31.70 2.01 23.54
C ALA A 547 -31.97 0.58 23.04
N GLU A 548 -31.41 0.21 21.89
CA GLU A 548 -31.59 -1.05 21.17
C GLU A 548 -30.27 -1.86 21.19
N SER A 549 -29.67 -2.01 22.39
CA SER A 549 -28.33 -2.58 22.57
C SER A 549 -28.18 -4.06 22.19
N ASP A 550 -29.30 -4.77 22.07
CA ASP A 550 -29.44 -6.17 21.65
C ASP A 550 -29.51 -6.34 20.13
N LYS A 551 -29.61 -5.24 19.36
CA LYS A 551 -29.72 -5.27 17.90
C LYS A 551 -28.41 -4.94 17.21
N LEU A 552 -28.23 -5.52 16.02
CA LEU A 552 -27.26 -5.03 15.05
C LEU A 552 -27.64 -3.61 14.64
N ALA A 553 -26.71 -2.68 14.72
CA ALA A 553 -26.90 -1.32 14.25
C ALA A 553 -26.13 -1.11 12.95
N PHE A 554 -26.81 -0.85 11.84
CA PHE A 554 -26.18 -0.61 10.53
C PHE A 554 -26.31 0.86 10.14
N LEU A 555 -25.21 1.60 10.21
CA LEU A 555 -25.16 3.05 10.02
C LEU A 555 -24.43 3.37 8.71
N GLU A 556 -25.18 3.72 7.67
CA GLU A 556 -24.63 4.18 6.39
C GLU A 556 -24.33 5.67 6.50
N CYS A 557 -23.05 6.01 6.62
CA CYS A 557 -22.56 7.38 6.77
C CYS A 557 -22.20 7.94 5.39
N SER A 558 -22.97 8.90 4.89
CA SER A 558 -22.80 9.47 3.55
C SER A 558 -22.79 10.98 3.58
N ASP A 559 -22.50 11.61 2.44
CA ASP A 559 -22.52 13.07 2.26
C ASP A 559 -21.62 13.79 3.29
N MET A 560 -20.51 13.14 3.65
CA MET A 560 -19.55 13.70 4.59
C MET A 560 -18.87 14.89 3.92
N SER A 561 -19.15 16.10 4.42
CA SER A 561 -18.41 17.28 4.00
C SER A 561 -17.02 17.24 4.64
N ASP A 562 -15.98 17.43 3.84
CA ASP A 562 -14.70 17.87 4.38
C ASP A 562 -14.96 19.17 5.12
N VAL A 563 -14.52 19.23 6.38
CA VAL A 563 -14.59 20.48 7.14
C VAL A 563 -13.83 21.51 6.32
N GLN A 564 -14.52 22.56 5.85
CA GLN A 564 -13.84 23.77 5.39
C GLN A 564 -12.79 24.13 6.45
N ASP A 565 -11.54 24.26 6.05
CA ASP A 565 -10.34 24.56 6.86
C ASP A 565 -10.42 25.90 7.63
N SER A 566 -11.53 26.22 8.30
CA SER A 566 -11.69 27.47 9.04
C SER A 566 -11.30 27.37 10.51
N ASP A 567 -10.95 26.19 11.04
CA ASP A 567 -10.58 26.00 12.46
C ASP A 567 -9.25 25.25 12.68
N CYS A 568 -8.39 25.13 11.65
CA CYS A 568 -7.01 24.64 11.76
C CYS A 568 -6.02 25.79 11.53
N GLU A 569 -6.04 26.81 12.39
CA GLU A 569 -4.86 27.66 12.58
C GLU A 569 -3.90 26.93 13.52
N ASP A 570 -2.60 26.92 13.15
CA ASP A 570 -1.44 26.39 13.90
C ASP A 570 -0.90 24.99 13.56
N ILE A 571 -0.67 24.69 12.28
CA ILE A 571 0.57 24.01 11.84
C ILE A 571 1.04 24.71 10.56
N HIS A 572 2.26 25.25 10.55
CA HIS A 572 2.83 25.98 9.41
C HIS A 572 3.06 25.09 8.17
N CYS A 573 2.02 24.90 7.37
CA CYS A 573 2.12 24.80 5.91
C CYS A 573 1.63 26.13 5.30
N PRO A 574 2.20 26.60 4.16
CA PRO A 574 1.68 27.79 3.50
C PRO A 574 0.20 27.58 3.14
N PRO A 575 -0.66 28.60 3.23
CA PRO A 575 -2.11 28.44 3.06
C PRO A 575 -2.42 27.86 1.66
N GLY A 576 -2.90 26.62 1.64
CA GLY A 576 -3.35 25.94 0.42
C GLY A 576 -4.67 26.54 -0.05
N ARG A 577 -4.72 26.98 -1.30
CA ARG A 577 -5.95 27.40 -1.97
C ARG A 577 -6.88 26.20 -2.12
N ASP A 578 -8.16 26.35 -1.77
CA ASP A 578 -9.13 25.24 -1.73
C ASP A 578 -9.42 24.64 -3.13
N TYR A 579 -9.91 23.39 -3.15
CA TYR A 579 -10.15 22.64 -4.39
C TYR A 579 -11.27 23.24 -5.24
N ASP A 580 -12.28 23.86 -4.64
CA ASP A 580 -13.37 24.50 -5.37
C ASP A 580 -12.88 25.73 -6.14
N THR A 581 -12.00 26.52 -5.51
CA THR A 581 -11.31 27.66 -6.12
C THR A 581 -10.37 27.18 -7.23
N PHE A 582 -9.64 26.08 -7.03
CA PHE A 582 -8.88 25.42 -8.09
C PHE A 582 -9.76 25.03 -9.29
N MET A 583 -10.90 24.39 -9.05
CA MET A 583 -11.80 23.96 -10.12
C MET A 583 -12.40 25.16 -10.86
N GLN A 584 -12.67 26.26 -10.16
CA GLN A 584 -13.15 27.50 -10.75
C GLN A 584 -12.07 28.24 -11.55
N GLU A 585 -10.88 28.41 -10.98
CA GLU A 585 -9.77 29.15 -11.60
C GLU A 585 -9.22 28.36 -12.81
N THR A 586 -9.11 27.03 -12.74
CA THR A 586 -8.66 26.21 -13.89
C THR A 586 -9.75 25.90 -14.92
N ALA A 587 -11.00 26.34 -14.70
CA ALA A 587 -12.11 26.06 -15.60
C ALA A 587 -11.87 26.60 -17.01
N GLY A 588 -11.27 27.80 -17.14
CA GLY A 588 -11.01 28.40 -18.44
C GLY A 588 -9.94 27.66 -19.24
N ILE A 589 -8.87 27.18 -18.60
CA ILE A 589 -7.87 26.27 -19.20
C ILE A 589 -8.51 24.98 -19.72
N ARG A 590 -9.42 24.38 -18.94
CA ARG A 590 -10.18 23.19 -19.36
C ARG A 590 -11.06 23.47 -20.58
N GLN A 591 -11.76 24.60 -20.59
CA GLN A 591 -12.58 25.02 -21.73
C GLN A 591 -11.74 25.28 -23.00
N LEU A 592 -10.58 25.92 -22.88
CA LEU A 592 -9.66 26.14 -24.00
C LEU A 592 -9.17 24.82 -24.59
N TYR A 593 -8.79 23.87 -23.73
CA TYR A 593 -8.36 22.54 -24.16
C TYR A 593 -9.49 21.77 -24.86
N GLU A 594 -10.70 21.75 -24.30
CA GLU A 594 -11.87 21.12 -24.90
C GLU A 594 -12.28 21.75 -26.24
N ALA A 595 -12.09 23.07 -26.37
CA ALA A 595 -12.30 23.81 -27.62
C ALA A 595 -11.21 23.55 -28.67
N GLY A 596 -10.16 22.79 -28.33
CA GLY A 596 -9.03 22.47 -29.21
C GLY A 596 -8.11 23.67 -29.47
N VAL A 597 -8.05 24.62 -28.53
CA VAL A 597 -7.11 25.75 -28.60
C VAL A 597 -5.69 25.21 -28.35
N PRO A 598 -4.73 25.45 -29.27
CA PRO A 598 -3.34 25.03 -29.06
C PRO A 598 -2.73 25.73 -27.84
N PHE A 599 -2.09 24.97 -26.96
CA PHE A 599 -1.40 25.52 -25.78
C PHE A 599 -0.01 26.04 -26.14
N PHE A 600 0.57 25.50 -27.22
CA PHE A 600 1.82 25.93 -27.80
C PHE A 600 1.62 26.36 -29.25
N THR A 601 2.17 27.50 -29.65
CA THR A 601 2.13 27.94 -31.05
C THR A 601 3.54 28.25 -31.55
N LYS A 602 3.79 28.04 -32.85
CA LYS A 602 5.08 28.41 -33.46
C LYS A 602 5.40 29.89 -33.27
N GLU A 603 4.37 30.73 -33.35
CA GLU A 603 4.49 32.18 -33.17
C GLU A 603 4.96 32.53 -31.75
N GLN A 604 4.37 31.92 -30.71
CA GLN A 604 4.79 32.11 -29.32
C GLN A 604 6.23 31.62 -29.08
N LEU A 605 6.61 30.45 -29.61
CA LEU A 605 7.97 29.91 -29.46
C LEU A 605 9.01 30.77 -30.18
N GLN A 606 8.71 31.23 -31.40
CA GLN A 606 9.57 32.15 -32.16
C GLN A 606 9.73 33.50 -31.46
N ASP A 607 8.63 34.01 -30.90
CA ASP A 607 8.62 35.26 -30.16
C ASP A 607 9.49 35.16 -28.90
N LEU A 608 9.33 34.08 -28.13
CA LEU A 608 10.13 33.81 -26.94
C LEU A 608 11.62 33.65 -27.27
N SER A 609 11.96 32.88 -28.31
CA SER A 609 13.34 32.74 -28.82
C SER A 609 13.97 34.09 -29.16
N ARG A 610 13.23 34.94 -29.89
CA ARG A 610 13.68 36.28 -30.26
C ARG A 610 13.90 37.15 -29.02
N GLN A 611 13.00 37.10 -28.04
CA GLN A 611 13.11 37.87 -26.81
C GLN A 611 14.30 37.43 -25.96
N LEU A 612 14.54 36.12 -25.81
CA LEU A 612 15.71 35.57 -25.09
C LEU A 612 17.03 36.04 -25.72
N LYS A 613 17.18 35.91 -27.05
CA LYS A 613 18.36 36.37 -27.79
C LYS A 613 18.60 37.89 -27.68
N GLN A 614 17.52 38.67 -27.63
CA GLN A 614 17.61 40.12 -27.42
C GLN A 614 18.02 40.47 -25.98
N ALA A 615 17.48 39.76 -25.00
CA ALA A 615 17.78 39.99 -23.59
C ALA A 615 19.26 39.70 -23.25
N GLU A 616 19.89 38.71 -23.88
CA GLU A 616 21.32 38.42 -23.70
C GLU A 616 22.26 39.59 -24.05
N THR A 617 21.82 40.52 -24.90
CA THR A 617 22.63 41.64 -25.38
C THR A 617 22.11 43.02 -24.95
N SER A 618 21.05 43.05 -24.11
CA SER A 618 20.34 44.27 -23.71
C SER A 618 20.82 44.80 -22.35
N ASP A 619 20.88 46.13 -22.21
CA ASP A 619 21.10 46.83 -20.93
C ASP A 619 19.91 46.68 -19.95
N LYS A 620 18.75 46.23 -20.46
CA LYS A 620 17.57 45.81 -19.68
C LYS A 620 17.12 44.43 -20.17
N PRO A 621 17.53 43.36 -19.49
CA PRO A 621 17.33 42.01 -19.97
C PRO A 621 15.97 41.46 -19.50
N GLU A 622 14.87 42.07 -19.92
CA GLU A 622 13.50 41.65 -19.57
C GLU A 622 12.81 41.00 -20.79
N ILE A 623 12.09 39.91 -20.56
CA ILE A 623 11.25 39.24 -21.56
C ILE A 623 9.80 39.19 -21.07
N LEU A 624 8.86 39.24 -22.00
CA LEU A 624 7.42 39.20 -21.75
C LEU A 624 6.84 37.87 -22.23
N ILE A 625 6.18 37.15 -21.34
CA ILE A 625 5.55 35.86 -21.59
C ILE A 625 4.03 36.04 -21.52
N LYS A 626 3.30 35.48 -22.49
CA LYS A 626 1.84 35.61 -22.58
C LYS A 626 1.16 34.29 -22.23
N GLY A 627 0.19 34.35 -21.32
CA GLY A 627 -0.65 33.23 -20.92
C GLY A 627 -1.79 32.95 -21.88
N LEU A 628 -2.42 31.79 -21.71
CA LEU A 628 -3.49 31.27 -22.55
C LEU A 628 -4.78 32.09 -22.46
N GLU A 629 -5.02 32.74 -21.32
CA GLU A 629 -6.19 33.59 -21.08
C GLU A 629 -5.87 35.09 -21.24
N GLY A 630 -4.67 35.40 -21.74
CA GLY A 630 -4.22 36.76 -22.03
C GLY A 630 -3.51 37.45 -20.87
N THR A 631 -3.09 36.73 -19.83
CA THR A 631 -2.16 37.27 -18.83
C THR A 631 -0.81 37.58 -19.48
N GLU A 632 -0.07 38.55 -18.93
CA GLU A 632 1.29 38.86 -19.35
C GLU A 632 2.21 38.90 -18.12
N GLU A 633 3.25 38.07 -18.12
CA GLU A 633 4.27 38.00 -17.07
C GLU A 633 5.62 38.46 -17.62
N THR A 634 6.34 39.28 -16.84
CA THR A 634 7.69 39.74 -17.20
C THR A 634 8.73 38.92 -16.44
N PHE A 635 9.67 38.32 -17.18
CA PHE A 635 10.82 37.61 -16.62
C PHE A 635 12.10 38.42 -16.84
N GLU A 636 12.90 38.56 -15.78
CA GLU A 636 14.18 39.25 -15.83
C GLU A 636 15.33 38.23 -15.99
N VAL A 637 16.03 38.30 -17.12
CA VAL A 637 17.18 37.45 -17.45
C VAL A 637 18.41 37.91 -16.64
N LYS A 638 18.82 37.05 -15.71
CA LYS A 638 19.86 37.27 -14.69
C LYS A 638 21.07 36.36 -14.87
N THR A 639 21.36 35.94 -16.10
CA THR A 639 22.52 35.09 -16.41
C THR A 639 23.80 35.68 -15.81
N GLY A 640 24.55 34.88 -15.06
CA GLY A 640 25.79 35.28 -14.41
C GLY A 640 25.62 35.99 -13.06
N VAL A 641 24.40 36.32 -12.63
CA VAL A 641 24.16 36.87 -11.29
C VAL A 641 24.48 35.81 -10.23
N THR A 642 25.24 36.21 -9.22
CA THR A 642 25.65 35.33 -8.13
C THR A 642 24.80 35.51 -6.87
N ARG A 643 24.65 34.44 -6.10
CA ARG A 643 24.01 34.41 -4.78
C ARG A 643 24.89 33.62 -3.81
N ALA A 644 24.86 33.95 -2.54
CA ALA A 644 25.60 33.19 -1.52
C ALA A 644 25.13 31.73 -1.52
N GLY A 645 26.10 30.80 -1.48
CA GLY A 645 25.84 29.36 -1.36
C GLY A 645 25.34 28.98 0.03
N SER A 646 24.81 27.76 0.13
CA SER A 646 24.35 27.20 1.41
C SER A 646 25.51 26.89 2.37
N GLU A 647 26.72 26.72 1.86
CA GLU A 647 27.94 26.50 2.64
C GLU A 647 28.85 27.75 2.63
N PRO A 648 29.50 28.08 3.77
CA PRO A 648 30.45 29.19 3.82
C PRO A 648 31.58 29.05 2.79
N GLY A 649 31.82 30.09 1.98
CA GLY A 649 32.87 30.11 0.95
C GLY A 649 32.42 29.58 -0.43
N THR A 650 31.11 29.39 -0.64
CA THR A 650 30.54 28.98 -1.93
C THR A 650 29.58 30.03 -2.48
N GLU A 651 29.45 30.12 -3.80
CA GLU A 651 28.47 30.98 -4.47
C GLU A 651 27.71 30.20 -5.56
N TRP A 652 26.40 30.43 -5.63
CA TRP A 652 25.57 30.01 -6.74
C TRP A 652 25.66 31.05 -7.87
N VAL A 653 25.78 30.60 -9.11
CA VAL A 653 25.70 31.44 -10.30
C VAL A 653 24.51 31.01 -11.17
N LEU A 654 23.68 31.97 -11.58
CA LEU A 654 22.57 31.70 -12.50
C LEU A 654 23.14 31.45 -13.91
N LYS A 655 22.70 30.37 -14.55
CA LYS A 655 23.06 29.96 -15.92
C LYS A 655 22.21 30.67 -16.95
N ALA A 656 22.40 30.34 -18.24
CA ALA A 656 21.49 30.76 -19.28
C ALA A 656 20.05 30.37 -18.91
N PRO A 657 19.03 31.18 -19.28
CA PRO A 657 17.64 30.84 -19.02
C PRO A 657 17.25 29.52 -19.71
N ALA A 658 16.37 28.76 -19.08
CA ALA A 658 15.74 27.58 -19.65
C ALA A 658 14.22 27.75 -19.67
N ILE A 659 13.58 27.07 -20.61
CA ILE A 659 12.13 27.12 -20.79
C ILE A 659 11.50 25.92 -20.08
N GLU A 660 10.53 26.20 -19.23
CA GLU A 660 9.64 25.21 -18.63
C GLU A 660 8.35 25.16 -19.46
N TYR A 661 8.00 23.97 -19.93
CA TYR A 661 6.83 23.71 -20.75
C TYR A 661 5.72 23.08 -19.90
N ARG A 662 4.65 23.83 -19.63
CA ARG A 662 3.55 23.40 -18.76
C ARG A 662 2.43 22.78 -19.57
N THR A 663 2.21 21.48 -19.39
CA THR A 663 1.15 20.73 -20.07
C THR A 663 -0.24 21.12 -19.62
N PHE A 664 -1.25 20.69 -20.38
CA PHE A 664 -2.63 20.70 -19.88
C PHE A 664 -2.75 20.00 -18.52
N GLY A 665 -2.11 18.83 -18.37
CA GLY A 665 -2.10 18.09 -17.11
C GLY A 665 -1.48 18.87 -15.96
N PHE A 666 -0.39 19.60 -16.21
CA PHE A 666 0.26 20.45 -15.21
C PHE A 666 -0.61 21.67 -14.84
N LEU A 667 -1.11 22.41 -15.84
CA LEU A 667 -1.94 23.61 -15.63
C LEU A 667 -3.30 23.29 -14.98
N THR A 668 -3.72 22.03 -15.04
CA THR A 668 -4.95 21.53 -14.40
C THR A 668 -4.68 20.51 -13.31
N SER A 669 -3.45 20.47 -12.78
CA SER A 669 -3.07 19.65 -11.64
C SER A 669 -3.33 20.40 -10.35
N TYR A 670 -4.11 19.81 -9.46
CA TYR A 670 -4.36 20.40 -8.14
C TYR A 670 -3.07 20.51 -7.33
N ARG A 671 -2.15 19.55 -7.48
CA ARG A 671 -0.84 19.60 -6.81
C ARG A 671 0.03 20.74 -7.31
N ALA A 672 0.11 20.95 -8.62
CA ALA A 672 0.86 22.07 -9.19
C ALA A 672 0.23 23.41 -8.78
N TYR A 673 -1.11 23.47 -8.77
CA TYR A 673 -1.87 24.63 -8.30
C TYR A 673 -1.64 24.94 -6.82
N GLN A 674 -1.49 23.93 -5.96
CA GLN A 674 -1.15 24.16 -4.54
C GLN A 674 0.25 24.75 -4.36
N MET A 675 1.19 24.40 -5.25
CA MET A 675 2.58 24.87 -5.18
C MET A 675 2.76 26.28 -5.78
N ASP A 676 2.23 26.50 -6.98
CA ASP A 676 2.46 27.71 -7.77
C ASP A 676 1.27 28.67 -7.80
N GLY A 677 0.10 28.23 -7.33
CA GLY A 677 -1.17 28.93 -7.53
C GLY A 677 -1.74 28.75 -8.94
N TYR A 678 -2.79 29.50 -9.24
CA TYR A 678 -3.31 29.61 -10.59
C TYR A 678 -2.28 30.23 -11.53
N SER A 679 -2.07 29.58 -12.68
CA SER A 679 -1.28 30.10 -13.78
C SER A 679 -1.88 29.59 -15.09
N ASP A 680 -2.07 30.49 -16.05
CA ASP A 680 -2.45 30.18 -17.42
C ASP A 680 -1.25 30.17 -18.38
N LEU A 681 -0.02 30.21 -17.85
CA LEU A 681 1.21 30.26 -18.64
C LEU A 681 1.62 28.85 -19.06
N SER A 682 1.39 28.48 -20.31
CA SER A 682 1.91 27.23 -20.89
C SER A 682 3.43 27.24 -21.07
N LEU A 683 4.06 28.41 -21.09
CA LEU A 683 5.50 28.61 -21.15
C LEU A 683 5.93 29.43 -19.93
N ARG A 684 6.99 29.00 -19.25
CA ARG A 684 7.65 29.78 -18.21
C ARG A 684 9.14 29.78 -18.47
N VAL A 685 9.84 30.82 -18.02
CA VAL A 685 11.31 30.88 -18.10
C VAL A 685 11.89 30.87 -16.69
N LEU A 686 12.96 30.10 -16.51
CA LEU A 686 13.67 29.97 -15.24
C LEU A 686 15.18 29.97 -15.45
N HIS A 687 15.96 30.11 -14.38
CA HIS A 687 17.41 29.97 -14.41
C HIS A 687 17.84 28.71 -13.67
N TYR A 688 18.64 27.87 -14.33
CA TYR A 688 19.43 26.86 -13.63
C TYR A 688 20.56 27.52 -12.84
N MET A 689 21.04 26.84 -11.79
CA MET A 689 22.07 27.35 -10.88
C MET A 689 23.23 26.36 -10.79
N GLU A 690 24.45 26.87 -10.83
CA GLU A 690 25.66 26.09 -10.57
C GLU A 690 26.35 26.59 -9.30
N LEU A 691 26.87 25.65 -8.50
CA LEU A 691 27.61 25.97 -7.28
C LEU A 691 29.11 25.95 -7.55
N ARG A 692 29.79 27.05 -7.20
CA ARG A 692 31.25 27.16 -7.31
C ARG A 692 31.86 27.71 -6.03
N ASP A 693 33.15 27.46 -5.85
CA ASP A 693 33.93 28.05 -4.78
C ASP A 693 34.06 29.57 -4.98
N GLU A 694 33.80 30.34 -3.93
CA GLU A 694 33.68 31.80 -3.98
C GLU A 694 35.02 32.48 -4.34
N VAL A 695 36.15 31.84 -4.02
CA VAL A 695 37.49 32.41 -4.19
C VAL A 695 38.11 31.98 -5.53
N THR A 696 38.11 30.68 -5.79
CA THR A 696 38.73 30.07 -6.98
C THR A 696 37.84 30.15 -8.21
N LYS A 697 36.53 30.41 -8.03
CA LYS A 697 35.49 30.43 -9.09
C LYS A 697 35.34 29.09 -9.81
N GLU A 698 35.84 28.03 -9.19
CA GLU A 698 35.92 26.68 -9.70
C GLU A 698 34.66 25.91 -9.24
N LEU A 699 34.00 25.18 -10.17
CA LEU A 699 32.76 24.44 -9.87
C LEU A 699 32.98 23.40 -8.75
N LEU A 700 31.98 23.05 -7.96
CA LEU A 700 32.15 21.95 -6.99
C LEU A 700 32.05 20.56 -7.65
N PRO A 701 32.60 19.49 -7.05
CA PRO A 701 32.69 18.16 -7.68
C PRO A 701 31.36 17.58 -8.21
N GLY A 702 30.22 17.93 -7.64
CA GLY A 702 28.89 17.51 -8.13
C GLY A 702 28.38 18.27 -9.37
N PHE A 703 29.07 19.35 -9.76
CA PHE A 703 28.75 20.21 -10.90
C PHE A 703 29.81 20.17 -12.00
N ARG A 704 30.89 19.38 -11.83
CA ARG A 704 31.93 19.18 -12.85
C ARG A 704 31.67 17.91 -13.65
N TYR A 705 31.99 17.94 -14.94
CA TYR A 705 32.18 16.73 -15.72
C TYR A 705 33.52 16.09 -15.36
N ALA A 706 33.58 14.76 -15.36
CA ALA A 706 34.78 14.01 -15.02
C ALA A 706 35.79 13.96 -16.18
N VAL A 707 35.35 14.20 -17.41
CA VAL A 707 36.16 14.17 -18.62
C VAL A 707 35.84 15.37 -19.51
N ASP A 708 36.78 16.30 -19.65
CA ASP A 708 36.66 17.50 -20.52
C ASP A 708 37.48 17.40 -21.82
N SER A 709 37.92 16.19 -22.20
CA SER A 709 38.72 15.98 -23.41
C SER A 709 37.87 15.60 -24.61
N VAL A 710 37.83 16.47 -25.63
CA VAL A 710 37.16 16.21 -26.91
C VAL A 710 37.65 14.90 -27.54
N GLU A 711 38.95 14.61 -27.48
CA GLU A 711 39.51 13.37 -28.05
C GLU A 711 38.99 12.11 -27.35
N ILE A 712 38.92 12.13 -26.01
CA ILE A 712 38.48 10.98 -25.22
C ILE A 712 36.99 10.69 -25.48
N ILE A 713 36.15 11.73 -25.44
CA ILE A 713 34.72 11.59 -25.70
C ILE A 713 34.47 11.18 -27.16
N THR A 714 35.23 11.71 -28.13
CA THR A 714 35.13 11.30 -29.55
C THR A 714 35.43 9.82 -29.75
N ASN A 715 36.47 9.31 -29.08
CA ASN A 715 36.84 7.89 -29.16
C ASN A 715 35.76 6.98 -28.52
N SER A 716 35.19 7.42 -27.41
CA SER A 716 34.07 6.73 -26.74
C SER A 716 32.85 6.68 -27.66
N PHE A 717 32.40 7.84 -28.15
CA PHE A 717 31.25 7.93 -29.05
C PHE A 717 31.46 7.14 -30.35
N THR A 718 32.65 7.14 -30.93
CA THR A 718 32.97 6.32 -32.11
C THR A 718 32.83 4.82 -31.81
N SER A 719 33.29 4.38 -30.63
CA SER A 719 33.14 2.98 -30.20
C SER A 719 31.68 2.63 -29.95
N CYS A 720 30.91 3.56 -29.37
CA CYS A 720 29.46 3.43 -29.17
C CYS A 720 28.72 3.30 -30.50
N ILE A 721 29.06 4.09 -31.52
CA ILE A 721 28.48 3.97 -32.87
C ILE A 721 28.74 2.56 -33.44
N GLN A 722 29.97 2.06 -33.34
CA GLN A 722 30.31 0.72 -33.83
C GLN A 722 29.54 -0.38 -33.11
N ALA A 723 29.39 -0.27 -31.78
CA ALA A 723 28.61 -1.21 -30.99
C ALA A 723 27.11 -1.14 -31.36
N TRP A 724 26.57 0.07 -31.50
CA TRP A 724 25.19 0.30 -31.94
C TRP A 724 24.92 -0.29 -33.32
N GLU A 725 25.78 -0.04 -34.31
CA GLU A 725 25.64 -0.58 -35.67
C GLU A 725 25.70 -2.12 -35.72
N ALA A 726 26.36 -2.75 -34.75
CA ALA A 726 26.44 -4.21 -34.63
C ALA A 726 25.24 -4.83 -33.87
N SER A 727 24.35 -4.01 -33.29
CA SER A 727 23.25 -4.46 -32.45
C SER A 727 22.06 -5.00 -33.24
N GLU A 728 21.26 -5.87 -32.60
CA GLU A 728 19.98 -6.33 -33.17
C GLU A 728 18.99 -5.16 -33.33
N SER A 729 19.02 -4.21 -32.40
CA SER A 729 18.19 -3.00 -32.41
C SER A 729 18.38 -2.15 -33.67
N TYR A 730 19.63 -2.00 -34.11
CA TYR A 730 19.95 -1.34 -35.37
C TYR A 730 19.32 -2.06 -36.57
N ALA A 731 19.44 -3.39 -36.63
CA ALA A 731 18.85 -4.19 -37.71
C ALA A 731 17.31 -4.12 -37.71
N GLN A 732 16.68 -4.16 -36.53
CA GLN A 732 15.23 -4.01 -36.38
C GLN A 732 14.76 -2.62 -36.85
N LEU A 733 15.48 -1.56 -36.50
CA LEU A 733 15.16 -0.20 -36.95
C LEU A 733 15.28 -0.07 -38.47
N GLN A 734 16.33 -0.64 -39.06
CA GLN A 734 16.47 -0.70 -40.52
C GLN A 734 15.28 -1.39 -41.16
N GLU A 735 14.89 -2.57 -40.66
CA GLU A 735 13.72 -3.30 -41.19
C GLU A 735 12.43 -2.47 -41.06
N ILE A 736 12.19 -1.81 -39.92
CA ILE A 736 11.00 -0.97 -39.70
C ILE A 736 10.95 0.18 -40.71
N VAL A 737 12.07 0.86 -40.95
CA VAL A 737 12.13 2.00 -41.87
C VAL A 737 12.11 1.53 -43.32
N GLU A 738 12.73 0.41 -43.68
CA GLU A 738 12.82 -0.09 -45.06
C GLU A 738 11.55 -0.81 -45.53
N SER A 739 10.91 -1.61 -44.68
CA SER A 739 9.74 -2.46 -45.03
C SER A 739 8.46 -1.67 -45.34
N ARG A 740 8.44 -0.36 -45.09
CA ARG A 740 7.23 0.47 -45.20
C ARG A 740 7.03 1.01 -46.60
N GLU A 741 5.88 0.78 -47.22
CA GLU A 741 5.46 1.45 -48.46
C GLU A 741 4.88 2.85 -48.15
N ASN A 742 5.09 3.83 -49.04
CA ASN A 742 4.53 5.21 -48.95
C ASN A 742 5.01 6.10 -47.79
N PHE A 743 6.33 6.20 -47.58
CA PHE A 743 6.90 7.21 -46.67
C PHE A 743 6.88 8.61 -47.33
N PRO A 744 6.38 9.68 -46.67
CA PRO A 744 6.47 11.03 -47.22
C PRO A 744 7.95 11.46 -47.35
N PRO A 745 8.29 12.39 -48.28
CA PRO A 745 9.66 12.88 -48.41
C PRO A 745 10.14 13.48 -47.08
N ILE A 746 11.24 12.94 -46.55
CA ILE A 746 11.83 13.38 -45.29
C ILE A 746 13.00 14.28 -45.61
N THR A 747 12.96 15.51 -45.11
CA THR A 747 14.04 16.48 -45.30
C THR A 747 14.83 16.74 -44.03
N LYS A 748 14.24 16.44 -42.86
CA LYS A 748 14.79 16.80 -41.55
C LYS A 748 14.56 15.72 -40.49
N ILE A 749 15.53 15.58 -39.60
CA ILE A 749 15.42 14.88 -38.31
C ILE A 749 15.61 15.93 -37.22
N VAL A 750 14.71 15.95 -36.24
CA VAL A 750 14.79 16.81 -35.06
C VAL A 750 14.83 15.92 -33.82
N ALA A 751 15.97 15.90 -33.13
CA ALA A 751 16.17 15.11 -31.93
C ALA A 751 16.21 16.02 -30.69
N LEU A 752 15.38 15.72 -29.69
CA LEU A 752 15.16 16.55 -28.51
C LEU A 752 15.55 15.79 -27.25
N ALA A 753 16.33 16.44 -26.40
CA ALA A 753 16.70 15.97 -25.07
C ALA A 753 17.52 14.66 -25.06
N LEU A 754 18.72 14.70 -25.64
CA LEU A 754 19.63 13.55 -25.78
C LEU A 754 20.71 13.50 -24.68
N GLY A 755 20.78 14.51 -23.81
CA GLY A 755 21.79 14.69 -22.77
C GLY A 755 23.19 15.00 -23.32
N SER A 756 24.11 15.35 -22.41
CA SER A 756 25.54 15.51 -22.72
C SER A 756 26.23 14.15 -22.82
N MET A 757 27.19 14.01 -23.75
CA MET A 757 28.05 12.82 -23.85
C MET A 757 29.20 12.85 -22.82
N GLN A 758 29.37 13.95 -22.08
CA GLN A 758 30.38 14.05 -21.04
C GLN A 758 29.94 13.31 -19.76
N PRO A 759 30.74 12.35 -19.23
CA PRO A 759 30.40 11.64 -18.01
C PRO A 759 30.60 12.54 -16.79
N ARG A 760 29.70 12.40 -15.80
CA ARG A 760 29.86 13.04 -14.48
C ARG A 760 30.75 12.25 -13.53
N SER A 761 31.03 10.98 -13.84
CA SER A 761 31.93 10.10 -13.09
C SER A 761 32.69 9.16 -14.03
N LEU A 762 33.97 8.91 -13.75
CA LEU A 762 34.77 7.92 -14.47
C LEU A 762 34.43 6.48 -14.06
N ASP A 763 33.96 6.28 -12.83
CA ASP A 763 33.65 4.95 -12.28
C ASP A 763 32.28 4.44 -12.76
N ASN A 764 31.45 5.31 -13.36
CA ASN A 764 30.13 4.99 -13.89
C ASN A 764 29.83 5.85 -15.14
N TRP A 765 30.57 5.60 -16.22
CA TRP A 765 30.38 6.30 -17.49
C TRP A 765 29.10 5.78 -18.17
N ASP A 766 28.00 6.52 -18.02
CA ASP A 766 26.75 6.25 -18.70
C ASP A 766 26.85 6.58 -20.20
N HIS A 767 26.80 5.55 -21.05
CA HIS A 767 26.87 5.69 -22.51
C HIS A 767 25.51 5.97 -23.16
N ARG A 768 24.44 6.12 -22.37
CA ARG A 768 23.08 6.40 -22.85
C ARG A 768 23.01 7.52 -23.88
N SER A 769 23.58 8.68 -23.55
CA SER A 769 23.55 9.84 -24.45
C SER A 769 24.30 9.55 -25.75
N GLU A 770 25.41 8.82 -25.72
CA GLU A 770 26.14 8.41 -26.92
C GLU A 770 25.26 7.51 -27.83
N TYR A 771 24.54 6.53 -27.26
CA TYR A 771 23.61 5.69 -28.04
C TYR A 771 22.44 6.49 -28.64
N GLN A 772 21.90 7.46 -27.91
CA GLN A 772 20.81 8.33 -28.40
C GLN A 772 21.25 9.18 -29.60
N HIS A 773 22.48 9.68 -29.60
CA HIS A 773 23.07 10.39 -30.74
C HIS A 773 23.37 9.45 -31.91
N ALA A 774 23.88 8.24 -31.65
CA ALA A 774 24.12 7.23 -32.68
C ALA A 774 22.81 6.82 -33.41
N LEU A 775 21.70 6.73 -32.67
CA LEU A 775 20.37 6.50 -33.22
C LEU A 775 19.91 7.64 -34.15
N ALA A 776 20.11 8.90 -33.78
CA ALA A 776 19.80 10.05 -34.64
C ALA A 776 20.57 10.00 -35.97
N LEU A 777 21.87 9.67 -35.92
CA LEU A 777 22.71 9.47 -37.11
C LEU A 777 22.22 8.32 -37.98
N THR A 778 21.87 7.20 -37.35
CA THR A 778 21.37 6.01 -38.02
C THR A 778 20.08 6.31 -38.80
N LEU A 779 19.12 7.02 -38.19
CA LEU A 779 17.90 7.43 -38.85
C LEU A 779 18.18 8.31 -40.07
N ARG A 780 19.12 9.27 -39.96
CA ARG A 780 19.51 10.16 -41.06
C ARG A 780 20.02 9.34 -42.23
N ASP A 781 20.91 8.41 -41.96
CA ASP A 781 21.61 7.66 -42.99
C ASP A 781 20.70 6.63 -43.68
N ILE A 782 19.82 5.93 -42.92
CA ILE A 782 18.83 5.00 -43.48
C ILE A 782 17.84 5.74 -44.38
N VAL A 783 17.29 6.86 -43.89
CA VAL A 783 16.29 7.65 -44.62
C VAL A 783 16.90 8.33 -45.84
N GLY A 784 18.15 8.80 -45.74
CA GLY A 784 18.92 9.33 -46.86
C GLY A 784 19.17 8.30 -47.96
N LYS A 785 19.66 7.10 -47.59
CA LYS A 785 19.86 5.99 -48.54
C LYS A 785 18.58 5.61 -49.27
N ARG A 786 17.45 5.58 -48.56
CA ARG A 786 16.15 5.21 -49.12
C ARG A 786 15.62 6.22 -50.15
N GLN A 787 15.87 7.52 -49.96
CA GLN A 787 15.37 8.57 -50.85
C GLN A 787 16.24 8.83 -52.09
N GLY A 788 17.42 8.22 -52.16
CA GLY A 788 18.36 8.31 -53.29
C GLY A 788 19.07 9.67 -53.42
N GLU A 789 20.10 9.75 -54.26
CA GLU A 789 20.93 10.96 -54.46
C GLU A 789 20.19 12.18 -55.04
N THR A 790 18.95 12.01 -55.53
CA THR A 790 18.15 13.07 -56.17
C THR A 790 17.32 13.92 -55.20
N SER A 791 17.23 13.52 -53.94
CA SER A 791 16.58 14.29 -52.86
C SER A 791 17.69 14.81 -51.94
N GLY A 792 17.69 16.10 -51.60
CA GLY A 792 18.78 16.73 -50.85
C GLY A 792 19.15 16.02 -49.53
N ASN A 793 20.35 16.29 -49.02
CA ASN A 793 20.86 15.69 -47.77
C ASN A 793 19.85 15.88 -46.62
N VAL A 794 19.52 14.81 -45.89
CA VAL A 794 18.60 14.87 -44.74
C VAL A 794 19.32 15.63 -43.62
N GLN A 795 18.79 16.79 -43.24
CA GLN A 795 19.39 17.59 -42.18
C GLN A 795 19.08 16.98 -40.81
N CYS A 796 20.07 16.94 -39.92
CA CYS A 796 19.89 16.46 -38.56
C CYS A 796 20.07 17.62 -37.58
N TYR A 797 19.00 17.93 -36.84
CA TYR A 797 18.96 18.95 -35.81
C TYR A 797 18.87 18.31 -34.45
N VAL A 798 19.61 18.85 -33.48
CA VAL A 798 19.52 18.44 -32.07
C VAL A 798 19.34 19.65 -31.17
N GLN A 799 18.61 19.48 -30.07
CA GLN A 799 18.45 20.51 -29.05
C GLN A 799 18.44 19.87 -27.66
N ASP A 800 19.36 20.33 -26.82
CA ASP A 800 19.44 19.96 -25.40
C ASP A 800 20.18 21.08 -24.63
N PRO A 801 19.60 21.63 -23.54
CA PRO A 801 20.26 22.66 -22.74
C PRO A 801 21.51 22.16 -21.99
N ALA A 802 21.73 20.85 -21.89
CA ALA A 802 22.90 20.25 -21.25
C ALA A 802 24.16 20.27 -22.13
N TYR A 803 24.06 20.58 -23.43
CA TYR A 803 25.20 20.53 -24.34
C TYR A 803 26.32 21.50 -23.95
N THR A 804 27.50 20.94 -23.80
CA THR A 804 28.74 21.65 -23.53
C THR A 804 29.47 22.03 -24.81
N GLU A 805 30.56 22.80 -24.70
CA GLU A 805 31.44 23.08 -25.84
C GLU A 805 32.14 21.82 -26.37
N VAL A 806 32.33 20.80 -25.53
CA VAL A 806 32.86 19.49 -25.94
C VAL A 806 31.83 18.78 -26.82
N ASP A 807 30.58 18.69 -26.36
CA ASP A 807 29.48 18.07 -27.13
C ASP A 807 29.31 18.79 -28.48
N LYS A 808 29.26 20.13 -28.46
CA LYS A 808 29.13 20.97 -29.66
C LYS A 808 30.25 20.72 -30.67
N SER A 809 31.48 20.56 -30.20
CA SER A 809 32.64 20.29 -31.05
C SER A 809 32.54 18.93 -31.74
N ILE A 810 32.06 17.91 -31.02
CA ILE A 810 31.91 16.54 -31.53
C ILE A 810 30.74 16.46 -32.50
N LEU A 811 29.56 16.95 -32.13
CA LEU A 811 28.36 16.87 -32.97
C LEU A 811 28.57 17.56 -34.34
N LYS A 812 29.35 18.65 -34.36
CA LYS A 812 29.74 19.33 -35.59
C LYS A 812 30.56 18.45 -36.55
N THR A 813 31.36 17.50 -36.06
CA THR A 813 32.13 16.60 -36.95
C THR A 813 31.24 15.57 -37.64
N TYR A 814 30.03 15.35 -37.13
CA TYR A 814 29.06 14.41 -37.69
C TYR A 814 27.97 15.10 -38.54
N ASP A 815 28.13 16.37 -38.91
CA ASP A 815 27.14 17.15 -39.68
C ASP A 815 25.77 17.25 -38.97
N ILE A 816 25.79 17.29 -37.64
CA ILE A 816 24.62 17.57 -36.80
C ILE A 816 24.60 19.07 -36.49
N THR A 817 23.46 19.71 -36.73
CA THR A 817 23.24 21.12 -36.40
C THR A 817 22.57 21.24 -35.03
N ILE A 818 23.19 21.99 -34.12
CA ILE A 818 22.62 22.24 -32.79
C ILE A 818 21.74 23.48 -32.86
N LEU A 819 20.53 23.37 -32.32
CA LEU A 819 19.57 24.46 -32.18
C LEU A 819 19.41 24.80 -30.69
N GLU A 820 19.18 26.07 -30.40
CA GLU A 820 18.92 26.56 -29.04
C GLU A 820 17.43 26.43 -28.71
N ASP A 821 17.10 26.16 -27.45
CA ASP A 821 15.70 26.06 -27.00
C ASP A 821 14.96 27.41 -27.15
N PRO A 822 13.79 27.50 -27.83
CA PRO A 822 12.91 26.45 -28.37
C PRO A 822 12.94 26.26 -29.90
N ASP A 823 14.02 26.65 -30.58
CA ASP A 823 14.09 26.73 -32.04
C ASP A 823 13.89 25.36 -32.74
N ALA A 824 14.27 24.24 -32.11
CA ALA A 824 14.06 22.93 -32.71
C ALA A 824 12.59 22.57 -32.89
N PHE A 825 11.71 23.00 -31.97
CA PHE A 825 10.27 22.82 -32.13
C PHE A 825 9.72 23.58 -33.35
N VAL A 826 10.27 24.77 -33.62
CA VAL A 826 9.86 25.62 -34.74
C VAL A 826 10.19 24.96 -36.08
N GLU A 827 11.29 24.22 -36.15
CA GLU A 827 11.72 23.49 -37.35
C GLU A 827 10.87 22.27 -37.71
N ILE A 828 10.02 21.78 -36.79
CA ILE A 828 9.20 20.58 -37.02
C ILE A 828 8.09 20.88 -38.03
N ASP A 829 8.03 20.10 -39.10
CA ASP A 829 6.99 20.15 -40.13
C ASP A 829 6.61 18.76 -40.65
N GLY A 830 5.73 18.70 -41.66
CA GLY A 830 5.25 17.44 -42.23
C GLY A 830 6.31 16.57 -42.90
N SER A 831 7.53 17.08 -43.11
CA SER A 831 8.68 16.36 -43.68
C SER A 831 9.75 16.01 -42.63
N THR A 832 9.40 16.13 -41.34
CA THR A 832 10.31 15.93 -40.22
C THR A 832 10.09 14.58 -39.54
N ILE A 833 11.18 13.91 -39.13
CA ILE A 833 11.15 12.85 -38.12
C ILE A 833 11.54 13.46 -36.78
N VAL A 834 10.72 13.26 -35.76
CA VAL A 834 10.99 13.74 -34.39
C VAL A 834 11.48 12.57 -33.53
N LEU A 835 12.58 12.76 -32.82
CA LEU A 835 13.16 11.79 -31.88
C LEU A 835 13.26 12.43 -30.50
N THR A 836 12.81 11.78 -29.44
CA THR A 836 12.87 12.37 -28.09
C THR A 836 13.01 11.34 -26.98
N PHE A 837 13.80 11.67 -25.95
CA PHE A 837 14.17 10.75 -24.88
C PHE A 837 13.98 11.28 -23.46
N ALA A 838 13.50 12.51 -23.28
CA ALA A 838 13.27 13.07 -21.95
C ALA A 838 11.77 13.19 -21.67
N PRO A 839 11.29 12.61 -20.56
CA PRO A 839 9.87 12.44 -20.34
C PRO A 839 9.27 13.68 -19.61
N ASP A 840 10.13 14.57 -19.11
CA ASP A 840 9.84 15.87 -18.45
C ASP A 840 9.47 16.99 -19.43
N VAL A 841 9.81 16.86 -20.72
CA VAL A 841 9.38 17.79 -21.78
C VAL A 841 8.16 17.22 -22.50
N PRO A 842 7.03 17.94 -22.60
CA PRO A 842 5.82 17.41 -23.22
C PRO A 842 5.83 17.50 -24.75
N VAL A 843 6.86 16.93 -25.37
CA VAL A 843 7.10 16.95 -26.81
C VAL A 843 5.87 16.47 -27.57
N ARG A 844 5.15 15.46 -27.06
CA ARG A 844 3.93 14.94 -27.71
C ARG A 844 2.84 16.01 -27.83
N GLN A 845 2.59 16.78 -26.77
CA GLN A 845 1.57 17.83 -26.76
C GLN A 845 2.04 19.03 -27.60
N ILE A 846 3.28 19.47 -27.42
CA ILE A 846 3.86 20.59 -28.18
C ILE A 846 3.80 20.30 -29.67
N VAL A 847 4.28 19.12 -30.09
CA VAL A 847 4.24 18.70 -31.49
C VAL A 847 2.80 18.66 -31.98
N ALA A 848 1.86 18.02 -31.26
CA ALA A 848 0.46 17.96 -31.67
C ALA A 848 -0.17 19.35 -31.91
N ASP A 849 0.23 20.35 -31.13
CA ASP A 849 -0.23 21.74 -31.25
C ASP A 849 0.41 22.50 -32.43
N ILE A 850 1.70 22.27 -32.71
CA ILE A 850 2.45 23.08 -33.70
C ILE A 850 2.65 22.42 -35.08
N ALA A 851 2.66 21.09 -35.17
CA ALA A 851 2.97 20.36 -36.40
C ALA A 851 2.56 18.88 -36.38
N ARG A 852 2.29 18.29 -37.54
CA ARG A 852 2.14 16.83 -37.67
C ARG A 852 3.34 16.24 -38.42
N PRO A 853 4.41 15.80 -37.71
CA PRO A 853 5.61 15.27 -38.35
C PRO A 853 5.29 14.01 -39.15
N ALA A 854 6.20 13.62 -40.03
CA ALA A 854 6.09 12.38 -40.78
C ALA A 854 6.15 11.16 -39.85
N MET A 855 7.05 11.22 -38.87
CA MET A 855 7.22 10.18 -37.85
C MET A 855 7.68 10.80 -36.53
N MET A 856 7.28 10.21 -35.43
CA MET A 856 7.79 10.51 -34.10
C MET A 856 8.20 9.21 -33.42
N ILE A 857 9.38 9.22 -32.81
CA ILE A 857 9.98 8.10 -32.07
C ILE A 857 10.27 8.61 -30.65
N TRP A 858 9.77 7.89 -29.64
CA TRP A 858 9.98 8.25 -28.24
C TRP A 858 10.00 7.01 -27.35
N ASN A 859 10.64 7.11 -26.18
CA ASN A 859 10.68 6.02 -25.20
C ASN A 859 9.27 5.72 -24.64
N THR A 860 8.92 4.44 -24.49
CA THR A 860 7.73 4.06 -23.73
C THR A 860 8.03 4.26 -22.25
N CYS A 861 7.24 5.10 -21.58
CA CYS A 861 7.23 5.15 -20.13
C CYS A 861 6.31 4.02 -19.62
N GLU A 862 6.84 3.07 -18.87
CA GLU A 862 5.99 2.24 -18.01
C GLU A 862 5.36 3.17 -16.96
N GLU A 863 4.04 3.13 -16.81
CA GLU A 863 3.27 4.07 -15.97
C GLU A 863 3.68 4.03 -14.47
N GLU A 864 4.45 3.02 -14.03
CA GLU A 864 4.79 2.77 -12.62
C GLU A 864 5.95 3.61 -12.06
N ARG A 865 6.78 4.29 -12.86
CA ARG A 865 8.03 4.91 -12.37
C ARG A 865 7.99 6.42 -12.13
N TRP A 866 6.85 7.07 -12.32
CA TRP A 866 6.75 8.54 -12.27
C TRP A 866 6.47 9.14 -10.89
N VAL A 867 6.46 8.34 -9.82
CA VAL A 867 6.15 8.83 -8.47
C VAL A 867 7.23 8.43 -7.48
N HIS A 868 8.30 9.23 -7.41
CA HIS A 868 9.17 9.23 -6.23
C HIS A 868 9.62 10.66 -5.88
N ASN A 869 9.24 11.06 -4.66
CA ASN A 869 9.69 12.21 -3.86
C ASN A 869 9.41 13.63 -4.42
N GLY A 870 8.67 14.42 -3.63
CA GLY A 870 8.18 15.79 -3.92
C GLY A 870 9.23 16.91 -4.09
N ARG A 871 10.39 16.61 -4.66
CA ARG A 871 11.22 17.50 -5.46
C ARG A 871 11.68 16.67 -6.65
N GLU A 872 11.39 17.11 -7.87
CA GLU A 872 11.87 16.50 -9.11
C GLU A 872 13.38 16.25 -9.00
N GLN A 873 13.75 15.02 -8.66
CA GLN A 873 15.11 14.56 -8.60
C GLN A 873 15.29 13.71 -9.83
N PHE A 874 15.91 14.31 -10.84
CA PHE A 874 16.37 13.71 -12.08
C PHE A 874 17.08 12.38 -11.80
N MET A 875 16.35 11.27 -11.87
CA MET A 875 16.89 9.92 -11.88
C MET A 875 16.70 9.37 -13.28
N ILE A 876 17.81 9.47 -13.98
CA ILE A 876 18.16 8.88 -15.26
C ILE A 876 17.86 7.38 -15.22
N ASP A 877 16.84 6.94 -15.95
CA ASP A 877 16.58 5.52 -16.16
C ASP A 877 15.98 5.32 -17.55
N LEU A 878 16.77 5.56 -18.59
CA LEU A 878 16.37 5.35 -19.98
C LEU A 878 17.56 4.84 -20.80
N LEU A 879 17.58 3.56 -21.17
CA LEU A 879 18.63 2.88 -21.94
C LEU A 879 19.99 2.73 -21.23
N SER A 880 19.99 2.09 -20.05
CA SER A 880 21.09 1.17 -19.74
C SER A 880 20.63 -0.24 -20.13
N ASP A 881 21.56 -1.01 -20.68
CA ASP A 881 21.42 -2.37 -21.21
C ASP A 881 21.08 -2.46 -22.70
N GLU A 882 21.98 -3.16 -23.41
CA GLU A 882 21.94 -3.54 -24.82
C GLU A 882 20.66 -4.32 -25.25
N GLU A 883 19.66 -4.46 -24.37
CA GLU A 883 18.48 -5.31 -24.53
C GLU A 883 17.13 -4.56 -24.73
N LYS A 884 17.07 -3.21 -24.62
CA LYS A 884 15.79 -2.49 -24.44
C LYS A 884 15.24 -1.64 -25.59
N PHE A 885 15.70 -1.80 -26.83
CA PHE A 885 15.08 -1.10 -27.97
C PHE A 885 13.60 -1.49 -28.22
N GLY A 886 13.10 -2.53 -27.55
CA GLY A 886 11.69 -2.94 -27.56
C GLY A 886 10.73 -2.01 -26.80
N GLU A 887 11.24 -1.09 -25.99
CA GLU A 887 10.48 -0.10 -25.18
C GLU A 887 10.40 1.27 -25.89
N VAL A 888 10.21 1.30 -27.21
CA VAL A 888 10.09 2.54 -28.00
C VAL A 888 8.77 2.55 -28.74
N ALA A 889 8.02 3.64 -28.61
CA ALA A 889 6.79 3.84 -29.36
C ALA A 889 7.06 4.67 -30.61
N ILE A 890 6.46 4.23 -31.72
CA ILE A 890 6.61 4.87 -33.02
C ILE A 890 5.23 5.32 -33.50
N PHE A 891 5.07 6.63 -33.67
CA PHE A 891 3.91 7.22 -34.31
C PHE A 891 4.27 7.59 -35.73
N ILE A 892 3.52 7.08 -36.69
CA ILE A 892 3.67 7.41 -38.11
C ILE A 892 2.39 8.08 -38.56
N ARG A 893 2.53 9.26 -39.17
CA ARG A 893 1.41 9.99 -39.75
C ARG A 893 0.84 9.20 -40.94
N ARG A 894 -0.46 8.89 -40.91
CA ARG A 894 -1.20 8.34 -42.06
C ARG A 894 -1.64 9.49 -42.97
N GLU A 895 -1.59 9.28 -44.29
CA GLU A 895 -2.04 10.26 -45.31
C GLU A 895 -3.51 10.67 -45.15
#